data_AF-A0AAE3KIQ8-F1
#
_entry.id   AF-A0AAE3KIQ8-F1
#
_cell.length_a   1.000
_cell.length_b   1.000
_cell.length_c   1.000
_cell.angle_alpha   90.00
_cell.angle_beta   90.00
_cell.angle_gamma   90.00
#
_symmetry.space_group_name_H-M   'P 1'
#
loop_
_entity.id
_entity.type
_entity.pdbx_description
1 polymer ?
#
loop_
_entity_poly.entity_id
_entity_poly.type
_entity_poly.pdbx_seq_one_letter_code
_entity_poly.pdbx_strand_id
1 'polypeptide(L)'
;MRRSHRAVVVTALAFAVSGAYHPVASAVGAALPVVGVVASGDDGNVPANTVDGDFGTRWSAEGEGVWIRYDLGSSQVVGSVSVAWHKGDTRRDTFDVQVSEDGSSWVTVVSRRTSSGSSLGLQDYDFADRAGRYVRIVGYGNTSNDWTSITEARINGRDADGGTCTYPSDVVDLTNWYVGLPIGEEESPTNVEQPELARFSVDPWFRATGDCAAVQFRAAVNGVTTSGSKYPRSELREMTDSGASKASWSSTSGVHTMVIDQAITALPAGQSVVVAGQIHDASDDVSVFRLEGSKLYVTNGDTSRYRLVTDDYVLGTRFQAKFEVSGGQIRAYYNGVLQTTISKSFSGGYFKAGVYTQANCSNSSPCSAGNYGEVRIYDLTVTHDDGDQGPAPGPGRVVNVATSSQLRSAFSAAQAGDRIVLADGEYTIGTMTGKNGTASQPITVVAANRGRAVVTDGQLEVANSSHVTFEGLKWTNSDTVKITSSNNVRLTRNHFRLTEDSSLKWVLIGGANSHHNRIDHNLFEEKHQLGNFITIDGSDTQQSQHDLIDHNHFRDIGPRAENEMEAIRVGWSEISRSSGFTVIESNLFENCDGDPEIISVKSNDNTVRYNTFRTSQGTLSHRHGNRGTFHGNFFLGGGKAGTGGIRVYGQDHRIYNNYFEGLTGTGYDAALQLDGGDVDTSGALSAHWRVYRATVVNNTFVNNVSNIEIGANYKLAPVDSVLADNVVTGGSGKLFNEIKAPVNLGYAGNIAWPTGSATVGVSKPTGAIRTVDPLLVREGSVYRIGPRSPAIDAGTGGHPFLTDDMDGQARAGGTDVGADELSSAAVTRGPLSATDVGPAAA
;
A
#
# COMPACT_ATOMS: atom_id res chain seq x y z
N MET A 1 -70.48 38.95 4.58
CA MET A 1 -69.61 38.46 5.67
C MET A 1 -68.39 37.76 5.06
N ARG A 2 -67.24 38.40 5.25
CA ARG A 2 -65.84 37.95 5.23
C ARG A 2 -65.43 36.69 4.44
N ARG A 3 -64.67 36.94 3.36
CA ARG A 3 -63.58 36.08 2.86
C ARG A 3 -62.31 36.36 3.70
N SER A 4 -61.60 35.33 4.14
CA SER A 4 -60.22 35.37 4.65
C SER A 4 -59.59 33.99 4.43
N HIS A 5 -58.77 33.76 3.39
CA HIS A 5 -57.31 33.87 3.43
C HIS A 5 -56.71 33.46 4.79
N ARG A 6 -56.29 32.20 4.91
CA ARG A 6 -55.32 31.76 5.91
C ARG A 6 -54.06 31.28 5.19
N ALA A 7 -52.96 31.93 5.55
CA ALA A 7 -51.62 31.69 5.09
C ALA A 7 -51.12 30.32 5.54
N VAL A 8 -50.40 29.64 4.64
CA VAL A 8 -49.56 28.47 4.95
C VAL A 8 -48.28 29.01 5.58
N VAL A 9 -48.03 28.66 6.85
CA VAL A 9 -46.73 28.84 7.50
C VAL A 9 -45.92 27.59 7.20
N VAL A 10 -44.91 27.70 6.33
CA VAL A 10 -43.89 26.67 6.15
C VAL A 10 -42.80 26.94 7.18
N THR A 11 -42.69 26.08 8.18
CA THR A 11 -41.54 26.06 9.10
C THR A 11 -40.47 25.17 8.46
N ALA A 12 -39.40 25.77 7.95
CA ALA A 12 -38.24 25.03 7.47
C ALA A 12 -37.40 24.58 8.67
N LEU A 13 -37.39 23.28 8.95
CA LEU A 13 -36.39 22.65 9.81
C LEU A 13 -35.16 22.34 8.95
N ALA A 14 -34.06 23.07 9.17
CA ALA A 14 -32.78 22.75 8.58
C ALA A 14 -32.15 21.57 9.34
N PHE A 15 -32.05 20.40 8.70
CA PHE A 15 -31.15 19.35 9.16
C PHE A 15 -29.75 19.67 8.63
N ALA A 16 -28.84 20.00 9.55
CA ALA A 16 -27.41 20.03 9.27
C ALA A 16 -26.91 18.57 9.18
N VAL A 17 -26.46 18.16 8.00
CA VAL A 17 -25.74 16.91 7.81
C VAL A 17 -24.25 17.21 8.01
N SER A 18 -23.73 16.95 9.21
CA SER A 18 -22.28 16.84 9.46
C SER A 18 -21.92 15.35 9.51
N GLY A 19 -21.37 14.84 8.42
CA GLY A 19 -20.80 13.48 8.34
C GLY A 19 -19.39 13.55 7.80
N ALA A 20 -18.43 13.96 8.63
CA ALA A 20 -17.02 13.82 8.33
C ALA A 20 -16.56 12.42 8.76
N TYR A 21 -16.11 11.63 7.79
CA TYR A 21 -15.40 10.37 7.99
C TYR A 21 -14.09 10.63 8.77
N HIS A 22 -14.00 10.17 10.02
CA HIS A 22 -12.73 9.93 10.70
C HIS A 22 -12.35 8.45 10.49
N PRO A 23 -11.13 8.10 10.04
CA PRO A 23 -10.54 6.80 10.30
C PRO A 23 -9.87 6.83 11.68
N VAL A 24 -10.21 5.87 12.53
CA VAL A 24 -9.51 5.60 13.80
C VAL A 24 -8.47 4.53 13.49
N ALA A 25 -7.19 4.80 13.73
CA ALA A 25 -6.13 3.80 13.66
C ALA A 25 -5.88 3.25 15.07
N SER A 26 -5.89 1.91 15.21
CA SER A 26 -5.68 1.16 16.45
C SER A 26 -4.24 1.32 16.96
N ALA A 27 -4.05 1.56 18.26
CA ALA A 27 -2.73 1.70 18.89
C ALA A 27 -2.22 0.35 19.43
N VAL A 28 -1.01 -0.08 19.07
CA VAL A 28 -0.37 -1.32 19.59
C VAL A 28 0.26 -1.08 20.97
N GLY A 29 0.17 -2.06 21.88
CA GLY A 29 0.68 -1.96 23.25
C GLY A 29 2.21 -2.02 23.36
N ALA A 30 2.76 -1.69 24.53
CA ALA A 30 4.23 -1.65 24.73
C ALA A 30 4.88 -3.04 24.59
N ALA A 31 6.02 -3.14 23.91
CA ALA A 31 6.75 -4.40 23.76
C ALA A 31 7.16 -5.01 25.12
N LEU A 32 6.86 -6.29 25.31
CA LEU A 32 7.21 -7.07 26.50
C LEU A 32 8.58 -7.73 26.33
N PRO A 33 9.43 -7.74 27.38
CA PRO A 33 10.74 -8.35 27.30
C PRO A 33 10.64 -9.87 27.13
N VAL A 34 11.31 -10.39 26.11
CA VAL A 34 11.50 -11.83 25.89
C VAL A 34 12.82 -12.24 26.54
N VAL A 35 12.76 -13.17 27.51
CA VAL A 35 13.95 -13.67 28.22
C VAL A 35 14.47 -15.00 27.67
N GLY A 36 13.71 -15.65 26.78
CA GLY A 36 14.14 -16.87 26.11
C GLY A 36 13.27 -17.21 24.91
N VAL A 37 13.89 -17.81 23.89
CA VAL A 37 13.21 -18.27 22.68
C VAL A 37 13.61 -19.72 22.40
N VAL A 38 12.62 -20.57 22.13
CA VAL A 38 12.84 -21.96 21.70
C VAL A 38 11.87 -22.31 20.59
N ALA A 39 12.24 -23.23 19.70
CA ALA A 39 11.37 -23.67 18.61
C ALA A 39 11.27 -25.20 18.54
N SER A 40 10.36 -25.69 17.71
CA SER A 40 10.20 -27.12 17.40
C SER A 40 11.38 -27.72 16.62
N GLY A 41 12.16 -26.88 15.94
CA GLY A 41 13.33 -27.24 15.13
C GLY A 41 13.88 -26.02 14.37
N ASP A 42 14.98 -26.21 13.66
CA ASP A 42 15.56 -25.21 12.75
C ASP A 42 16.41 -25.87 11.64
N ASP A 43 16.73 -25.13 10.58
CA ASP A 43 17.61 -25.54 9.47
C ASP A 43 19.05 -24.98 9.59
N GLY A 44 19.45 -24.54 10.79
CA GLY A 44 20.63 -23.70 11.02
C GLY A 44 20.30 -22.20 11.13
N ASN A 45 19.09 -21.78 10.75
CA ASN A 45 18.52 -20.48 11.07
C ASN A 45 17.77 -20.57 12.42
N VAL A 46 18.46 -20.22 13.51
CA VAL A 46 18.07 -20.56 14.88
C VAL A 46 17.00 -19.63 15.48
N PRO A 47 16.26 -20.03 16.53
CA PRO A 47 15.18 -19.22 17.12
C PRO A 47 15.62 -17.87 17.70
N ALA A 48 16.89 -17.74 18.11
CA ALA A 48 17.42 -16.49 18.65
C ALA A 48 17.43 -15.35 17.62
N ASN A 49 17.44 -15.69 16.33
CA ASN A 49 17.44 -14.75 15.22
C ASN A 49 16.11 -13.99 15.08
N THR A 50 15.04 -14.35 15.80
CA THR A 50 13.77 -13.63 15.72
C THR A 50 13.62 -12.52 16.75
N VAL A 51 14.64 -12.31 17.58
CA VAL A 51 14.66 -11.29 18.66
C VAL A 51 16.01 -10.56 18.73
N ASP A 52 16.82 -10.66 17.68
CA ASP A 52 18.16 -10.06 17.62
C ASP A 52 18.15 -8.66 16.99
N GLY A 53 17.03 -8.23 16.43
CA GLY A 53 16.87 -6.94 15.76
C GLY A 53 17.43 -6.91 14.34
N ASP A 54 17.88 -8.05 13.79
CA ASP A 54 18.44 -8.17 12.46
C ASP A 54 17.48 -8.90 11.51
N PHE A 55 16.72 -8.13 10.74
CA PHE A 55 15.77 -8.64 9.74
C PHE A 55 16.44 -9.41 8.58
N GLY A 56 17.78 -9.37 8.48
CA GLY A 56 18.57 -10.16 7.54
C GLY A 56 18.83 -11.59 8.01
N THR A 57 18.70 -11.86 9.31
CA THR A 57 18.69 -13.22 9.85
C THR A 57 17.25 -13.70 10.01
N ARG A 58 17.07 -14.99 10.30
CA ARG A 58 15.74 -15.57 10.50
C ARG A 58 15.79 -16.80 11.39
N TRP A 59 14.65 -17.21 11.90
CA TRP A 59 14.37 -18.60 12.22
C TRP A 59 13.63 -19.25 11.06
N SER A 60 13.93 -20.53 10.77
CA SER A 60 13.24 -21.30 9.73
C SER A 60 13.02 -22.75 10.14
N ALA A 61 11.78 -23.23 9.98
CA ALA A 61 11.46 -24.65 10.11
C ALA A 61 10.46 -25.08 9.02
N GLU A 62 10.57 -26.33 8.56
CA GLU A 62 9.70 -26.91 7.54
C GLU A 62 8.67 -27.86 8.16
N GLY A 63 7.42 -27.75 7.71
CA GLY A 63 6.34 -28.66 8.05
C GLY A 63 5.13 -27.95 8.69
N GLU A 64 3.99 -28.64 8.67
CA GLU A 64 2.78 -28.12 9.29
C GLU A 64 2.87 -28.16 10.82
N GLY A 65 2.55 -27.03 11.47
CA GLY A 65 2.52 -26.94 12.92
C GLY A 65 3.90 -26.77 13.57
N VAL A 66 4.93 -26.44 12.79
CA VAL A 66 6.21 -25.98 13.36
C VAL A 66 5.98 -24.71 14.17
N TRP A 67 6.69 -24.56 15.27
CA TRP A 67 6.41 -23.47 16.20
C TRP A 67 7.66 -22.85 16.78
N ILE A 68 7.56 -21.56 17.09
CA ILE A 68 8.53 -20.80 17.87
C ILE A 68 7.83 -20.20 19.10
N ARG A 69 8.47 -20.32 20.27
CA ARG A 69 7.93 -19.94 21.57
C ARG A 69 8.85 -18.94 22.26
N TYR A 70 8.25 -17.85 22.71
CA TYR A 70 8.83 -16.76 23.48
C TYR A 70 8.44 -16.91 24.95
N ASP A 71 9.43 -16.90 25.86
CA ASP A 71 9.24 -16.83 27.32
C ASP A 71 9.43 -15.39 27.78
N LEU A 72 8.42 -14.83 28.44
CA LEU A 72 8.42 -13.48 28.99
C LEU A 72 9.02 -13.42 30.41
N GLY A 73 9.43 -14.57 30.97
CA GLY A 73 10.04 -14.71 32.28
C GLY A 73 9.05 -14.71 33.45
N SER A 74 7.89 -14.11 33.26
CA SER A 74 6.77 -14.07 34.20
C SER A 74 5.44 -13.92 33.45
N SER A 75 4.31 -14.16 34.12
CA SER A 75 3.00 -13.91 33.52
C SER A 75 2.81 -12.41 33.26
N GLN A 76 2.47 -12.06 32.01
CA GLN A 76 2.21 -10.71 31.53
C GLN A 76 0.86 -10.68 30.82
N VAL A 77 0.25 -9.49 30.68
CA VAL A 77 -0.93 -9.32 29.81
C VAL A 77 -0.43 -9.03 28.41
N VAL A 78 -0.66 -9.95 27.48
CA VAL A 78 -0.29 -9.86 26.06
C VAL A 78 -1.50 -9.38 25.27
N GLY A 79 -1.35 -8.30 24.50
CA GLY A 79 -2.41 -7.74 23.64
C GLY A 79 -2.20 -8.08 22.17
N SER A 80 -0.95 -8.10 21.69
CA SER A 80 -0.67 -8.37 20.28
C SER A 80 0.69 -9.03 20.07
N VAL A 81 0.91 -9.51 18.84
CA VAL A 81 2.25 -9.85 18.36
C VAL A 81 2.52 -9.11 17.06
N SER A 82 3.76 -8.64 16.90
CA SER A 82 4.25 -8.10 15.64
C SER A 82 5.17 -9.13 15.02
N VAL A 83 4.97 -9.54 13.77
CA VAL A 83 5.80 -10.57 13.11
C VAL A 83 6.28 -10.08 11.75
N ALA A 84 7.57 -10.18 11.51
CA ALA A 84 8.22 -9.96 10.23
C ALA A 84 8.54 -11.32 9.61
N TRP A 85 8.06 -11.51 8.38
CA TRP A 85 8.15 -12.78 7.67
C TRP A 85 9.28 -12.75 6.67
N HIS A 86 10.07 -13.81 6.59
CA HIS A 86 11.10 -13.94 5.56
C HIS A 86 10.44 -13.97 4.18
N LYS A 87 10.79 -13.00 3.33
CA LYS A 87 10.11 -12.78 2.04
C LYS A 87 8.62 -12.45 2.19
N GLY A 88 8.22 -11.83 3.30
CA GLY A 88 6.84 -11.41 3.58
C GLY A 88 6.25 -10.38 2.60
N ASP A 89 7.04 -9.89 1.64
CA ASP A 89 6.65 -9.04 0.51
C ASP A 89 6.37 -9.80 -0.79
N THR A 90 6.67 -11.11 -0.80
CA THR A 90 6.45 -12.00 -1.96
C THR A 90 5.77 -13.31 -1.55
N ARG A 91 5.70 -13.61 -0.25
CA ARG A 91 5.07 -14.77 0.36
C ARG A 91 4.07 -14.33 1.41
N ARG A 92 2.97 -15.08 1.50
CA ARG A 92 2.06 -14.99 2.63
C ARG A 92 2.21 -16.26 3.47
N ASP A 93 2.49 -16.09 4.76
CA ASP A 93 2.63 -17.17 5.72
C ASP A 93 1.29 -17.37 6.44
N THR A 94 0.89 -18.63 6.64
CA THR A 94 -0.29 -18.97 7.44
C THR A 94 0.14 -19.40 8.83
N PHE A 95 -0.43 -18.80 9.88
CA PHE A 95 0.02 -19.02 11.24
C PHE A 95 -1.10 -18.87 12.31
N ASP A 96 -0.87 -19.47 13.47
CA ASP A 96 -1.57 -19.18 14.72
C ASP A 96 -0.65 -18.40 15.68
N VAL A 97 -1.26 -17.65 16.61
CA VAL A 97 -0.63 -17.13 17.82
C VAL A 97 -1.32 -17.74 19.01
N GLN A 98 -0.55 -18.26 19.96
CA GLN A 98 -1.04 -18.94 21.14
C GLN A 98 -0.38 -18.39 22.40
N VAL A 99 -1.14 -18.29 23.48
CA VAL A 99 -0.69 -17.78 24.79
C VAL A 99 -0.88 -18.86 25.86
N SER A 100 0.07 -18.96 26.79
CA SER A 100 0.07 -19.97 27.86
C SER A 100 0.69 -19.44 29.15
N GLU A 101 0.13 -19.84 30.30
CA GLU A 101 0.68 -19.55 31.63
C GLU A 101 1.76 -20.57 32.06
N ASP A 102 1.60 -21.83 31.65
CA ASP A 102 2.38 -22.98 32.14
C ASP A 102 3.34 -23.56 31.10
N GLY A 103 3.19 -23.19 29.82
CA GLY A 103 3.97 -23.69 28.70
C GLY A 103 3.51 -25.06 28.17
N SER A 104 2.45 -25.63 28.75
CA SER A 104 1.85 -26.92 28.36
C SER A 104 0.40 -26.79 27.85
N SER A 105 -0.36 -25.87 28.43
CA SER A 105 -1.77 -25.60 28.11
C SER A 105 -1.84 -24.31 27.32
N TRP A 106 -2.27 -24.40 26.06
CA TRP A 106 -2.22 -23.28 25.10
C TRP A 106 -3.61 -22.80 24.72
N VAL A 107 -3.78 -21.48 24.67
CA VAL A 107 -4.97 -20.83 24.12
C VAL A 107 -4.59 -20.11 22.84
N THR A 108 -5.22 -20.46 21.72
CA THR A 108 -5.04 -19.76 20.46
C THR A 108 -5.78 -18.42 20.49
N VAL A 109 -5.05 -17.32 20.30
CA VAL A 109 -5.54 -15.94 20.33
C VAL A 109 -5.61 -15.31 18.93
N VAL A 110 -4.76 -15.77 18.02
CA VAL A 110 -4.89 -15.55 16.57
C VAL A 110 -4.86 -16.92 15.95
N SER A 111 -5.79 -17.24 15.06
CA SER A 111 -5.80 -18.55 14.42
C SER A 111 -5.84 -18.40 12.90
N ARG A 112 -5.03 -19.22 12.23
CA ARG A 112 -4.86 -19.40 10.78
C ARG A 112 -4.86 -18.08 10.02
N ARG A 113 -4.25 -17.06 10.61
CA ARG A 113 -4.10 -15.75 9.98
C ARG A 113 -3.07 -15.86 8.88
N THR A 114 -3.28 -15.08 7.83
CA THR A 114 -2.37 -15.00 6.70
C THR A 114 -1.63 -13.67 6.77
N SER A 115 -0.31 -13.67 6.63
CA SER A 115 0.47 -12.43 6.54
C SER A 115 0.15 -11.66 5.25
N SER A 116 0.44 -10.36 5.21
CA SER A 116 -0.02 -9.47 4.13
C SER A 116 0.52 -9.86 2.75
N GLY A 117 1.73 -10.43 2.69
CA GLY A 117 2.42 -10.69 1.43
C GLY A 117 2.93 -9.44 0.73
N SER A 118 3.00 -8.33 1.45
CA SER A 118 3.37 -7.01 0.92
C SER A 118 4.45 -6.30 1.74
N SER A 119 4.99 -6.93 2.79
CA SER A 119 5.91 -6.29 3.72
C SER A 119 6.97 -7.26 4.27
N LEU A 120 8.23 -6.83 4.22
CA LEU A 120 9.34 -7.44 4.96
C LEU A 120 9.44 -6.93 6.41
N GLY A 121 8.71 -5.86 6.74
CA GLY A 121 8.66 -5.28 8.09
C GLY A 121 7.72 -6.05 9.02
N LEU A 122 7.74 -5.67 10.30
CA LEU A 122 6.82 -6.19 11.30
C LEU A 122 5.37 -5.88 10.90
N GLN A 123 4.53 -6.89 11.01
CA GLN A 123 3.08 -6.78 10.83
C GLN A 123 2.40 -7.07 12.16
N ASP A 124 1.50 -6.19 12.58
CA ASP A 124 0.83 -6.29 13.87
C ASP A 124 -0.42 -7.18 13.77
N TYR A 125 -0.52 -8.11 14.72
CA TYR A 125 -1.65 -9.01 14.89
C TYR A 125 -2.18 -8.84 16.30
N ASP A 126 -3.18 -7.96 16.40
CA ASP A 126 -3.87 -7.62 17.63
C ASP A 126 -4.93 -8.66 18.00
N PHE A 127 -5.11 -8.89 19.31
CA PHE A 127 -6.07 -9.85 19.85
C PHE A 127 -6.51 -9.46 21.26
N ALA A 128 -7.60 -10.06 21.74
CA ALA A 128 -8.09 -9.77 23.08
C ALA A 128 -7.01 -10.03 24.16
N ASP A 129 -6.70 -8.98 24.93
CA ASP A 129 -5.75 -8.98 26.04
C ASP A 129 -5.84 -10.26 26.89
N ARG A 130 -4.73 -10.98 27.00
CA ARG A 130 -4.70 -12.25 27.73
C ARG A 130 -3.45 -12.37 28.58
N ALA A 131 -3.65 -12.82 29.83
CA ALA A 131 -2.56 -13.18 30.71
C ALA A 131 -1.85 -14.45 30.20
N GLY A 132 -0.52 -14.41 30.16
CA GLY A 132 0.33 -15.53 29.84
C GLY A 132 1.80 -15.21 30.04
N ARG A 133 2.58 -16.25 30.32
CA ARG A 133 4.04 -16.19 30.38
C ARG A 133 4.69 -16.54 29.05
N TYR A 134 4.07 -17.43 28.29
CA TYR A 134 4.61 -17.93 27.04
C TYR A 134 3.71 -17.54 25.88
N VAL A 135 4.32 -17.08 24.79
CA VAL A 135 3.63 -16.85 23.51
C VAL A 135 4.26 -17.75 22.46
N ARG A 136 3.44 -18.38 21.62
CA ARG A 136 3.87 -19.31 20.59
C ARG A 136 3.27 -18.89 19.25
N ILE A 137 4.11 -18.75 18.25
CA ILE A 137 3.69 -18.61 16.85
C ILE A 137 3.80 -20.01 16.22
N VAL A 138 2.69 -20.52 15.69
CA VAL A 138 2.61 -21.83 15.04
C VAL A 138 2.42 -21.60 13.56
N GLY A 139 3.37 -22.04 12.74
CA GLY A 139 3.33 -21.87 11.30
C GLY A 139 2.79 -23.09 10.55
N TYR A 140 2.15 -22.84 9.42
CA TYR A 140 1.53 -23.84 8.55
C TYR A 140 2.00 -23.71 7.10
N GLY A 141 3.24 -23.23 6.90
CA GLY A 141 3.78 -22.92 5.57
C GLY A 141 3.39 -21.54 5.04
N ASN A 142 3.75 -21.31 3.78
CA ASN A 142 3.51 -20.06 3.06
C ASN A 142 3.05 -20.33 1.61
N THR A 143 2.71 -19.28 0.87
CA THR A 143 2.23 -19.37 -0.52
C THR A 143 3.19 -20.02 -1.52
N SER A 144 4.45 -20.23 -1.16
CA SER A 144 5.45 -20.89 -2.01
C SER A 144 5.77 -22.33 -1.59
N ASN A 145 5.76 -22.65 -0.29
CA ASN A 145 6.17 -23.96 0.25
C ASN A 145 5.80 -24.12 1.74
N ASP A 146 6.09 -25.28 2.32
CA ASP A 146 5.70 -25.66 3.69
C ASP A 146 6.62 -25.07 4.79
N TRP A 147 7.45 -24.09 4.46
CA TRP A 147 8.35 -23.45 5.42
C TRP A 147 7.66 -22.32 6.17
N THR A 148 7.93 -22.23 7.46
CA THR A 148 7.66 -21.02 8.25
C THR A 148 8.98 -20.36 8.56
N SER A 149 9.10 -19.09 8.20
CA SER A 149 10.35 -18.35 8.36
C SER A 149 10.08 -16.95 8.86
N ILE A 150 10.56 -16.66 10.07
CA ILE A 150 10.33 -15.39 10.77
C ILE A 150 11.67 -14.69 10.89
N THR A 151 11.75 -13.45 10.41
CA THR A 151 12.95 -12.62 10.52
C THR A 151 12.99 -11.89 11.85
N GLU A 152 11.85 -11.43 12.36
CA GLU A 152 11.76 -10.74 13.65
C GLU A 152 10.36 -10.92 14.25
N ALA A 153 10.24 -11.00 15.58
CA ALA A 153 8.96 -11.02 16.26
C ALA A 153 8.99 -10.21 17.56
N ARG A 154 7.93 -9.45 17.81
CA ARG A 154 7.70 -8.72 19.06
C ARG A 154 6.43 -9.20 19.73
N ILE A 155 6.52 -9.42 21.04
CA ILE A 155 5.36 -9.71 21.89
C ILE A 155 4.99 -8.42 22.59
N ASN A 156 3.76 -7.95 22.41
CA ASN A 156 3.33 -6.66 22.93
C ASN A 156 2.33 -6.85 24.07
N GLY A 157 2.43 -5.96 25.05
CA GLY A 157 1.54 -5.90 26.18
C GLY A 157 0.19 -5.29 25.80
N ARG A 158 -0.63 -5.07 26.81
CA ARG A 158 -1.92 -4.38 26.69
C ARG A 158 -1.81 -3.03 25.97
N ASP A 159 -2.69 -2.76 25.02
CA ASP A 159 -2.95 -1.43 24.46
C ASP A 159 -4.15 -0.72 25.12
N ALA A 160 -4.37 0.55 24.74
CA ALA A 160 -5.42 1.39 25.33
C ALA A 160 -6.84 0.96 24.92
N ASP A 161 -6.98 0.22 23.82
CA ASP A 161 -8.26 -0.09 23.18
C ASP A 161 -8.69 -1.56 23.38
N GLY A 162 -7.83 -2.45 23.88
CA GLY A 162 -8.13 -3.86 24.14
C GLY A 162 -8.58 -4.64 22.90
N GLY A 163 -8.09 -4.24 21.71
CA GLY A 163 -8.45 -4.82 20.42
C GLY A 163 -9.94 -4.78 20.07
N THR A 164 -10.57 -3.60 19.99
CA THR A 164 -11.97 -3.49 19.55
C THR A 164 -12.12 -3.38 18.02
N CYS A 165 -12.68 -4.41 17.40
CA CYS A 165 -13.23 -4.42 16.05
C CYS A 165 -14.66 -3.86 16.10
N THR A 166 -14.87 -2.71 15.46
CA THR A 166 -16.19 -2.08 15.45
C THR A 166 -17.05 -2.66 14.33
N TYR A 167 -16.43 -3.00 13.20
CA TYR A 167 -17.09 -3.45 12.00
C TYR A 167 -16.57 -4.83 11.56
N PRO A 168 -17.41 -5.67 10.94
CA PRO A 168 -16.98 -6.88 10.24
C PRO A 168 -15.80 -6.71 9.28
N SER A 169 -15.69 -5.55 8.62
CA SER A 169 -14.58 -5.18 7.73
C SER A 169 -13.24 -5.02 8.45
N ASP A 170 -13.23 -4.86 9.76
CA ASP A 170 -12.00 -4.83 10.57
C ASP A 170 -11.42 -6.25 10.74
N VAL A 171 -12.24 -7.29 10.54
CA VAL A 171 -11.87 -8.70 10.75
C VAL A 171 -11.53 -9.41 9.43
N VAL A 172 -12.35 -9.21 8.38
CA VAL A 172 -12.19 -9.81 7.05
C VAL A 172 -12.29 -8.74 5.95
N ASP A 173 -11.56 -8.92 4.82
CA ASP A 173 -11.63 -7.97 3.70
C ASP A 173 -12.97 -8.07 2.95
N LEU A 174 -13.77 -7.01 3.06
CA LEU A 174 -15.10 -6.90 2.44
C LEU A 174 -15.13 -6.01 1.20
N THR A 175 -13.97 -5.59 0.68
CA THR A 175 -13.87 -4.62 -0.42
C THR A 175 -14.65 -5.07 -1.66
N ASN A 176 -14.55 -6.35 -2.01
CA ASN A 176 -15.19 -6.96 -3.17
C ASN A 176 -16.40 -7.83 -2.78
N TRP A 177 -17.26 -7.34 -1.89
CA TRP A 177 -18.47 -8.03 -1.46
C TRP A 177 -19.65 -7.07 -1.28
N TYR A 178 -20.87 -7.59 -1.40
CA TYR A 178 -22.03 -7.04 -0.70
C TYR A 178 -22.58 -8.09 0.27
N VAL A 179 -23.30 -7.67 1.32
CA VAL A 179 -23.98 -8.60 2.25
C VAL A 179 -25.50 -8.53 2.07
N GLY A 180 -26.15 -9.67 1.94
CA GLY A 180 -27.61 -9.79 2.00
C GLY A 180 -28.06 -10.30 3.37
N LEU A 181 -29.07 -9.67 3.96
CA LEU A 181 -29.49 -9.89 5.35
C LEU A 181 -30.92 -10.42 5.46
N PRO A 182 -31.27 -11.14 6.55
CA PRO A 182 -32.58 -11.76 6.74
C PRO A 182 -33.63 -10.78 7.30
N ILE A 183 -33.49 -9.49 6.99
CA ILE A 183 -34.34 -8.38 7.42
C ILE A 183 -34.77 -7.57 6.20
N GLY A 184 -35.80 -6.74 6.36
CA GLY A 184 -36.38 -5.95 5.27
C GLY A 184 -37.86 -6.24 5.11
N GLU A 185 -38.37 -6.01 3.90
CA GLU A 185 -39.77 -6.28 3.54
C GLU A 185 -39.90 -7.69 2.95
N GLU A 186 -41.12 -8.25 2.95
CA GLU A 186 -41.38 -9.58 2.40
C GLU A 186 -40.86 -9.71 0.95
N GLU A 187 -40.12 -10.79 0.68
CA GLU A 187 -39.39 -11.06 -0.58
C GLU A 187 -38.28 -10.06 -0.98
N SER A 188 -38.02 -9.04 -0.16
CA SER A 188 -37.06 -7.96 -0.44
C SER A 188 -36.08 -7.76 0.73
N PRO A 189 -35.10 -8.67 0.90
CA PRO A 189 -34.11 -8.57 1.96
C PRO A 189 -33.21 -7.35 1.78
N THR A 190 -32.73 -6.80 2.90
CA THR A 190 -31.75 -5.71 2.90
C THR A 190 -30.42 -6.20 2.35
N ASN A 191 -29.95 -5.55 1.28
CA ASN A 191 -28.58 -5.69 0.79
C ASN A 191 -27.80 -4.44 1.15
N VAL A 192 -26.58 -4.61 1.65
CA VAL A 192 -25.65 -3.52 1.95
C VAL A 192 -24.44 -3.65 1.05
N GLU A 193 -24.24 -2.66 0.19
CA GLU A 193 -23.17 -2.58 -0.82
C GLU A 193 -22.12 -1.54 -0.41
N GLN A 194 -21.00 -1.47 -1.13
CA GLN A 194 -20.01 -0.41 -0.92
C GLN A 194 -20.56 0.96 -1.36
N PRO A 195 -20.17 2.06 -0.68
CA PRO A 195 -19.21 2.14 0.43
C PRO A 195 -19.80 1.89 1.83
N GLU A 196 -21.12 1.65 1.96
CA GLU A 196 -21.78 1.49 3.27
C GLU A 196 -21.27 0.25 4.02
N LEU A 197 -21.06 -0.86 3.30
CA LEU A 197 -20.59 -2.12 3.88
C LEU A 197 -19.29 -1.98 4.67
N ALA A 198 -18.38 -1.08 4.25
CA ALA A 198 -17.11 -0.85 4.93
C ALA A 198 -17.25 -0.40 6.39
N ARG A 199 -18.42 0.09 6.80
CA ARG A 199 -18.73 0.54 8.17
C ARG A 199 -20.09 0.06 8.65
N PHE A 200 -20.52 -1.10 8.16
CA PHE A 200 -21.84 -1.64 8.47
C PHE A 200 -21.75 -2.81 9.45
N SER A 201 -22.58 -2.79 10.49
CA SER A 201 -22.73 -3.87 11.46
C SER A 201 -24.17 -3.86 11.99
N VAL A 202 -24.77 -5.05 12.15
CA VAL A 202 -26.12 -5.20 12.69
C VAL A 202 -26.22 -6.50 13.50
N ASP A 203 -26.45 -6.36 14.80
CA ASP A 203 -26.68 -7.48 15.69
C ASP A 203 -28.13 -8.03 15.53
N PRO A 204 -28.34 -9.37 15.52
CA PRO A 204 -27.34 -10.43 15.57
C PRO A 204 -26.90 -10.94 14.19
N TRP A 205 -27.37 -10.33 13.10
CA TRP A 205 -27.31 -10.90 11.74
C TRP A 205 -25.93 -10.84 11.10
N PHE A 206 -25.17 -9.77 11.34
CA PHE A 206 -23.87 -9.52 10.73
C PHE A 206 -23.04 -8.57 11.61
N ARG A 207 -22.08 -9.10 12.35
CA ARG A 207 -21.25 -8.33 13.30
C ARG A 207 -19.90 -9.00 13.52
N ALA A 208 -18.89 -8.23 13.91
CA ALA A 208 -17.68 -8.81 14.47
C ALA A 208 -18.00 -9.50 15.83
N THR A 209 -17.27 -10.58 16.13
CA THR A 209 -17.32 -11.21 17.45
C THR A 209 -16.65 -10.30 18.47
N GLY A 210 -17.06 -10.40 19.74
CA GLY A 210 -16.55 -9.49 20.79
C GLY A 210 -15.05 -9.66 21.11
N ASP A 211 -14.42 -10.73 20.61
CA ASP A 211 -12.99 -11.04 20.70
C ASP A 211 -12.25 -10.73 19.39
N CYS A 212 -12.95 -10.20 18.38
CA CYS A 212 -12.41 -9.84 17.06
C CYS A 212 -11.79 -10.95 16.25
N ALA A 213 -12.01 -12.20 16.65
CA ALA A 213 -11.50 -13.35 15.94
C ALA A 213 -12.27 -13.63 14.63
N ALA A 214 -13.56 -13.28 14.56
CA ALA A 214 -14.42 -13.64 13.44
C ALA A 214 -15.53 -12.62 13.16
N VAL A 215 -16.12 -12.74 11.98
CA VAL A 215 -17.42 -12.17 11.66
C VAL A 215 -18.51 -13.22 11.87
N GLN A 216 -19.51 -12.88 12.68
CA GLN A 216 -20.71 -13.68 12.88
C GLN A 216 -21.74 -13.37 11.79
N PHE A 217 -22.20 -14.43 11.12
CA PHE A 217 -23.36 -14.43 10.23
C PHE A 217 -24.47 -15.25 10.86
N ARG A 218 -25.64 -14.66 11.07
CA ARG A 218 -26.82 -15.35 11.61
C ARG A 218 -28.03 -15.15 10.72
N ALA A 219 -28.81 -16.20 10.51
CA ALA A 219 -30.13 -16.09 9.90
C ALA A 219 -31.15 -16.97 10.61
N ALA A 220 -32.20 -16.35 11.12
CA ALA A 220 -33.29 -17.03 11.83
C ALA A 220 -34.33 -17.58 10.87
N VAL A 221 -35.01 -18.66 11.25
CA VAL A 221 -36.03 -19.35 10.42
C VAL A 221 -37.24 -18.49 10.08
N ASN A 222 -37.47 -17.39 10.81
CA ASN A 222 -38.52 -16.42 10.53
C ASN A 222 -38.01 -15.16 9.81
N GLY A 223 -36.76 -15.19 9.30
CA GLY A 223 -36.16 -14.08 8.56
C GLY A 223 -36.75 -13.91 7.17
N VAL A 224 -36.57 -12.70 6.61
CA VAL A 224 -36.95 -12.35 5.25
C VAL A 224 -36.13 -13.16 4.25
N THR A 225 -36.77 -13.59 3.16
CA THR A 225 -36.11 -14.29 2.05
C THR A 225 -36.09 -13.40 0.81
N THR A 226 -35.14 -13.64 -0.09
CA THR A 226 -35.18 -13.06 -1.43
C THR A 226 -36.30 -13.71 -2.24
N SER A 227 -36.97 -12.95 -3.10
CA SER A 227 -37.93 -13.52 -4.06
C SER A 227 -37.34 -14.75 -4.78
N GLY A 228 -38.12 -15.83 -4.84
CA GLY A 228 -37.70 -17.12 -5.39
C GLY A 228 -36.88 -18.04 -4.45
N SER A 229 -36.37 -17.53 -3.33
CA SER A 229 -35.65 -18.32 -2.32
C SER A 229 -36.56 -18.74 -1.17
N LYS A 230 -36.48 -20.01 -0.75
CA LYS A 230 -37.35 -20.56 0.31
C LYS A 230 -36.87 -20.28 1.73
N TYR A 231 -35.59 -19.97 1.91
CA TYR A 231 -34.97 -19.89 3.23
C TYR A 231 -34.23 -18.56 3.42
N PRO A 232 -34.10 -18.09 4.67
CA PRO A 232 -33.40 -16.85 5.00
C PRO A 232 -31.88 -17.06 5.04
N ARG A 233 -31.13 -15.97 4.80
CA ARG A 233 -29.66 -15.94 4.78
C ARG A 233 -29.11 -14.65 5.34
N SER A 234 -27.91 -14.74 5.90
CA SER A 234 -26.99 -13.61 6.12
C SER A 234 -25.70 -14.00 5.42
N GLU A 235 -25.46 -13.48 4.22
CA GLU A 235 -24.45 -14.03 3.33
C GLU A 235 -23.84 -12.97 2.41
N LEU A 236 -22.53 -13.04 2.24
CA LEU A 236 -21.77 -12.25 1.29
C LEU A 236 -21.95 -12.79 -0.13
N ARG A 237 -22.04 -11.87 -1.10
CA ARG A 237 -21.97 -12.16 -2.53
C ARG A 237 -20.79 -11.40 -3.11
N GLU A 238 -19.89 -12.12 -3.76
CA GLU A 238 -18.70 -11.61 -4.42
C GLU A 238 -19.00 -10.44 -5.37
N MET A 239 -18.12 -9.45 -5.44
CA MET A 239 -18.19 -8.30 -6.33
C MET A 239 -16.84 -8.11 -7.03
N THR A 240 -16.77 -7.20 -7.98
CA THR A 240 -15.52 -6.73 -8.63
C THR A 240 -15.46 -5.21 -8.55
N ASP A 241 -14.34 -4.64 -9.01
CA ASP A 241 -14.16 -3.19 -9.14
C ASP A 241 -14.41 -2.45 -7.82
N SER A 242 -13.84 -2.99 -6.73
CA SER A 242 -13.99 -2.46 -5.37
C SER A 242 -15.45 -2.40 -4.90
N GLY A 243 -16.23 -3.43 -5.23
CA GLY A 243 -17.64 -3.55 -4.84
C GLY A 243 -18.63 -2.87 -5.80
N ALA A 244 -18.17 -2.28 -6.91
CA ALA A 244 -19.05 -1.55 -7.84
C ALA A 244 -19.80 -2.45 -8.83
N SER A 245 -19.27 -3.65 -9.12
CA SER A 245 -19.85 -4.55 -10.13
C SER A 245 -20.03 -5.97 -9.60
N LYS A 246 -21.03 -6.70 -10.09
CA LYS A 246 -21.24 -8.11 -9.69
C LYS A 246 -20.26 -9.01 -10.42
N ALA A 247 -19.50 -9.83 -9.69
CA ALA A 247 -18.58 -10.79 -10.31
C ALA A 247 -19.34 -11.81 -11.16
N SER A 248 -18.84 -12.17 -12.33
CA SER A 248 -19.50 -13.10 -13.22
C SER A 248 -18.45 -13.80 -14.07
N TRP A 249 -18.00 -14.97 -13.63
CA TRP A 249 -16.89 -15.69 -14.24
C TRP A 249 -17.31 -17.04 -14.84
N SER A 250 -16.42 -17.69 -15.59
CA SER A 250 -16.71 -18.97 -16.27
C SER A 250 -15.88 -20.09 -15.67
N SER A 251 -16.52 -21.21 -15.36
CA SER A 251 -15.77 -22.40 -14.91
C SER A 251 -14.76 -22.94 -15.95
N THR A 252 -14.93 -22.59 -17.23
CA THR A 252 -14.08 -23.05 -18.34
C THR A 252 -13.04 -22.03 -18.78
N SER A 253 -13.01 -20.83 -18.17
CA SER A 253 -12.04 -19.78 -18.50
C SER A 253 -11.51 -19.20 -17.20
N GLY A 254 -10.20 -19.25 -17.01
CA GLY A 254 -9.61 -18.82 -15.75
C GLY A 254 -9.51 -19.89 -14.68
N VAL A 255 -8.83 -19.50 -13.60
CA VAL A 255 -8.82 -20.21 -12.33
C VAL A 255 -9.45 -19.28 -11.30
N HIS A 256 -10.51 -19.74 -10.67
CA HIS A 256 -11.23 -18.97 -9.65
C HIS A 256 -11.17 -19.73 -8.35
N THR A 257 -10.58 -19.13 -7.33
CA THR A 257 -10.38 -19.76 -6.03
C THR A 257 -11.04 -18.93 -4.94
N MET A 258 -11.81 -19.58 -4.07
CA MET A 258 -12.24 -19.02 -2.79
C MET A 258 -11.72 -19.91 -1.67
N VAL A 259 -11.14 -19.30 -0.64
CA VAL A 259 -10.77 -19.96 0.62
C VAL A 259 -11.51 -19.26 1.76
N ILE A 260 -12.28 -20.03 2.53
CA ILE A 260 -13.02 -19.58 3.71
C ILE A 260 -12.48 -20.31 4.92
N ASP A 261 -12.03 -19.57 5.93
CA ASP A 261 -11.78 -20.13 7.26
C ASP A 261 -12.98 -19.85 8.16
N GLN A 262 -13.65 -20.90 8.62
CA GLN A 262 -14.98 -20.78 9.22
C GLN A 262 -15.28 -21.83 10.29
N ALA A 263 -16.30 -21.55 11.09
CA ALA A 263 -16.95 -22.52 11.98
C ALA A 263 -18.47 -22.34 11.90
N ILE A 264 -19.18 -23.44 11.69
CA ILE A 264 -20.64 -23.49 11.86
C ILE A 264 -20.91 -23.66 13.35
N THR A 265 -21.52 -22.66 13.97
CA THR A 265 -21.69 -22.55 15.44
C THR A 265 -23.12 -22.83 15.92
N ALA A 266 -24.11 -22.76 15.02
CA ALA A 266 -25.48 -23.13 15.36
C ALA A 266 -26.20 -23.75 14.15
N LEU A 267 -27.10 -24.70 14.45
CA LEU A 267 -28.08 -25.23 13.51
C LEU A 267 -29.49 -24.91 14.02
N PRO A 268 -30.44 -24.64 13.12
CA PRO A 268 -31.83 -24.45 13.52
C PRO A 268 -32.43 -25.75 14.08
N ALA A 269 -33.38 -25.61 14.99
CA ALA A 269 -34.13 -26.71 15.59
C ALA A 269 -35.08 -27.35 14.57
N GLY A 270 -35.30 -28.67 14.66
CA GLY A 270 -36.17 -29.41 13.72
C GLY A 270 -35.50 -29.72 12.38
N GLN A 271 -35.18 -28.69 11.59
CA GLN A 271 -34.52 -28.83 10.28
C GLN A 271 -33.05 -28.43 10.37
N SER A 272 -32.21 -29.24 11.04
CA SER A 272 -30.83 -28.90 11.40
C SER A 272 -29.87 -28.94 10.22
N VAL A 273 -30.02 -27.99 9.29
CA VAL A 273 -29.22 -27.86 8.07
C VAL A 273 -28.72 -26.43 7.96
N VAL A 274 -27.45 -26.24 7.62
CA VAL A 274 -26.86 -24.94 7.25
C VAL A 274 -25.93 -25.11 6.06
N VAL A 275 -25.88 -24.10 5.19
CA VAL A 275 -24.85 -23.94 4.17
C VAL A 275 -23.95 -22.77 4.54
N ALA A 276 -22.62 -22.96 4.40
CA ALA A 276 -21.61 -22.04 4.93
C ALA A 276 -20.66 -21.42 3.88
N GLY A 277 -20.62 -21.99 2.66
CA GLY A 277 -19.85 -21.47 1.54
C GLY A 277 -20.28 -22.10 0.23
N GLN A 278 -20.35 -21.31 -0.84
CA GLN A 278 -21.06 -21.69 -2.06
C GLN A 278 -20.36 -21.17 -3.33
N ILE A 279 -20.52 -21.94 -4.40
CA ILE A 279 -20.46 -21.45 -5.78
C ILE A 279 -21.89 -21.38 -6.30
N HIS A 280 -22.26 -20.25 -6.89
CA HIS A 280 -23.57 -20.05 -7.51
C HIS A 280 -23.35 -19.63 -8.97
N ASP A 281 -24.25 -20.02 -9.87
CA ASP A 281 -24.27 -19.53 -11.25
C ASP A 281 -25.46 -18.60 -11.52
N ALA A 282 -25.74 -18.27 -12.78
CA ALA A 282 -26.85 -17.40 -13.15
C ALA A 282 -28.24 -17.99 -12.83
N SER A 283 -28.35 -19.30 -12.55
CA SER A 283 -29.60 -20.02 -12.31
C SER A 283 -29.73 -20.53 -10.87
N ASP A 284 -28.73 -21.25 -10.34
CA ASP A 284 -28.83 -21.95 -9.05
C ASP A 284 -27.46 -22.21 -8.38
N ASP A 285 -27.49 -22.77 -7.17
CA ASP A 285 -26.33 -23.25 -6.44
C ASP A 285 -25.62 -24.38 -7.23
N VAL A 286 -24.32 -24.23 -7.46
CA VAL A 286 -23.52 -25.20 -8.22
C VAL A 286 -22.91 -26.25 -7.30
N SER A 287 -22.28 -25.81 -6.20
CA SER A 287 -21.69 -26.69 -5.17
C SER A 287 -21.51 -25.90 -3.89
N VAL A 288 -21.79 -26.55 -2.75
CA VAL A 288 -21.78 -25.90 -1.43
C VAL A 288 -21.18 -26.80 -0.35
N PHE A 289 -20.64 -26.18 0.70
CA PHE A 289 -20.39 -26.85 1.98
C PHE A 289 -21.65 -26.80 2.85
N ARG A 290 -22.23 -27.98 3.11
CA ARG A 290 -23.52 -28.16 3.79
C ARG A 290 -23.36 -29.03 5.03
N LEU A 291 -23.75 -28.52 6.19
CA LEU A 291 -23.86 -29.30 7.42
C LEU A 291 -25.30 -29.76 7.61
N GLU A 292 -25.49 -31.05 7.85
CA GLU A 292 -26.77 -31.67 8.21
C GLU A 292 -26.58 -32.48 9.50
N GLY A 293 -27.09 -31.96 10.62
CA GLY A 293 -26.78 -32.50 11.95
C GLY A 293 -25.27 -32.45 12.22
N SER A 294 -24.62 -33.60 12.36
CA SER A 294 -23.16 -33.71 12.52
C SER A 294 -22.42 -33.99 11.20
N LYS A 295 -23.13 -34.09 10.07
CA LYS A 295 -22.54 -34.54 8.80
C LYS A 295 -22.29 -33.38 7.87
N LEU A 296 -21.01 -33.10 7.59
CA LEU A 296 -20.58 -32.08 6.64
C LEU A 296 -20.41 -32.71 5.25
N TYR A 297 -21.02 -32.10 4.24
CA TYR A 297 -20.97 -32.53 2.86
C TYR A 297 -20.48 -31.42 1.93
N VAL A 298 -19.87 -31.83 0.81
CA VAL A 298 -19.80 -31.04 -0.43
C VAL A 298 -20.90 -31.54 -1.37
N THR A 299 -21.72 -30.63 -1.92
CA THR A 299 -22.80 -30.97 -2.85
C THR A 299 -22.35 -30.96 -4.32
N ASN A 300 -23.15 -31.55 -5.20
CA ASN A 300 -23.03 -31.42 -6.65
C ASN A 300 -24.40 -31.10 -7.23
N GLY A 301 -24.67 -29.80 -7.47
CA GLY A 301 -26.00 -29.27 -7.73
C GLY A 301 -27.00 -29.73 -6.65
N ASP A 302 -28.15 -30.23 -7.09
CA ASP A 302 -29.23 -30.76 -6.24
C ASP A 302 -28.85 -32.02 -5.43
N THR A 303 -27.71 -32.65 -5.72
CA THR A 303 -27.25 -33.81 -4.96
C THR A 303 -26.64 -33.36 -3.62
N SER A 304 -27.53 -33.12 -2.66
CA SER A 304 -27.19 -32.55 -1.34
C SER A 304 -26.25 -33.39 -0.47
N ARG A 305 -26.12 -34.69 -0.73
CA ARG A 305 -25.24 -35.62 0.02
C ARG A 305 -24.20 -36.28 -0.91
N TYR A 306 -23.59 -35.50 -1.80
CA TYR A 306 -22.68 -36.01 -2.82
C TYR A 306 -21.35 -36.53 -2.24
N ARG A 307 -20.60 -35.69 -1.52
CA ARG A 307 -19.34 -36.08 -0.86
C ARG A 307 -19.42 -35.80 0.63
N LEU A 308 -19.46 -36.86 1.45
CA LEU A 308 -19.27 -36.74 2.90
C LEU A 308 -17.83 -36.33 3.19
N VAL A 309 -17.66 -35.26 3.97
CA VAL A 309 -16.37 -34.72 4.40
C VAL A 309 -16.03 -35.26 5.79
N THR A 310 -17.00 -35.18 6.72
CA THR A 310 -16.96 -35.72 8.08
C THR A 310 -18.40 -36.02 8.51
N ASP A 311 -18.61 -37.07 9.31
CA ASP A 311 -19.91 -37.39 9.92
C ASP A 311 -20.01 -37.06 11.41
N ASP A 312 -18.95 -36.50 11.98
CA ASP A 312 -18.76 -36.21 13.41
C ASP A 312 -18.43 -34.72 13.68
N TYR A 313 -18.87 -33.82 12.78
CA TYR A 313 -18.66 -32.39 12.96
C TYR A 313 -19.31 -31.89 14.26
N VAL A 314 -18.49 -31.32 15.13
CA VAL A 314 -18.92 -30.68 16.37
C VAL A 314 -19.13 -29.19 16.10
N LEU A 315 -20.28 -28.63 16.49
CA LEU A 315 -20.54 -27.20 16.33
C LEU A 315 -19.44 -26.35 16.96
N GLY A 316 -19.01 -25.31 16.24
CA GLY A 316 -17.87 -24.46 16.62
C GLY A 316 -16.50 -24.99 16.18
N THR A 317 -16.41 -26.20 15.62
CA THR A 317 -15.15 -26.70 15.05
C THR A 317 -14.73 -25.83 13.87
N ARG A 318 -13.58 -25.17 14.00
CA ARG A 318 -13.02 -24.34 12.94
C ARG A 318 -12.42 -25.23 11.82
N PHE A 319 -12.67 -24.87 10.58
CA PHE A 319 -12.14 -25.55 9.41
C PHE A 319 -12.00 -24.60 8.22
N GLN A 320 -11.06 -24.92 7.33
CA GLN A 320 -10.90 -24.25 6.05
C GLN A 320 -11.68 -24.99 4.96
N ALA A 321 -12.56 -24.27 4.27
CA ALA A 321 -13.18 -24.70 3.02
C ALA A 321 -12.52 -23.98 1.85
N LYS A 322 -12.06 -24.70 0.83
CA LYS A 322 -11.57 -24.11 -0.42
C LYS A 322 -12.35 -24.65 -1.61
N PHE A 323 -12.77 -23.76 -2.50
CA PHE A 323 -13.18 -24.08 -3.86
C PHE A 323 -12.14 -23.56 -4.83
N GLU A 324 -11.76 -24.37 -5.81
CA GLU A 324 -10.95 -23.98 -6.97
C GLU A 324 -11.68 -24.43 -8.23
N VAL A 325 -12.01 -23.47 -9.10
CA VAL A 325 -12.76 -23.70 -10.32
C VAL A 325 -11.87 -23.39 -11.51
N SER A 326 -11.64 -24.39 -12.37
CA SER A 326 -10.86 -24.23 -13.59
C SER A 326 -11.14 -25.35 -14.58
N GLY A 327 -11.04 -25.08 -15.88
CA GLY A 327 -11.14 -26.11 -16.92
C GLY A 327 -12.45 -26.91 -16.91
N GLY A 328 -13.56 -26.31 -16.49
CA GLY A 328 -14.86 -26.97 -16.32
C GLY A 328 -14.91 -27.94 -15.13
N GLN A 329 -14.01 -27.79 -14.16
CA GLN A 329 -13.95 -28.59 -12.94
C GLN A 329 -14.02 -27.70 -11.70
N ILE A 330 -14.69 -28.19 -10.67
CA ILE A 330 -14.70 -27.64 -9.32
C ILE A 330 -13.95 -28.61 -8.41
N ARG A 331 -12.85 -28.17 -7.81
CA ARG A 331 -12.11 -28.91 -6.79
C ARG A 331 -12.47 -28.34 -5.43
N ALA A 332 -13.00 -29.17 -4.54
CA ALA A 332 -13.38 -28.77 -3.19
C ALA A 332 -12.44 -29.40 -2.17
N TYR A 333 -11.87 -28.58 -1.29
CA TYR A 333 -10.89 -28.99 -0.28
C TYR A 333 -11.42 -28.68 1.12
N TYR A 334 -11.08 -29.54 2.07
CA TYR A 334 -11.35 -29.38 3.50
C TYR A 334 -10.03 -29.48 4.25
N ASN A 335 -9.64 -28.41 4.95
CA ASN A 335 -8.35 -28.28 5.64
C ASN A 335 -7.16 -28.65 4.72
N GLY A 336 -7.12 -28.07 3.51
CA GLY A 336 -6.09 -28.35 2.51
C GLY A 336 -6.22 -29.69 1.77
N VAL A 337 -7.02 -30.63 2.27
CA VAL A 337 -7.19 -31.96 1.66
C VAL A 337 -8.30 -31.93 0.61
N LEU A 338 -7.95 -32.30 -0.63
CA LEU A 338 -8.92 -32.45 -1.73
C LEU A 338 -9.97 -33.51 -1.38
N GLN A 339 -11.24 -33.09 -1.27
CA GLN A 339 -12.35 -33.98 -0.95
C GLN A 339 -12.99 -34.57 -2.21
N THR A 340 -13.16 -33.74 -3.24
CA THR A 340 -13.75 -34.17 -4.51
C THR A 340 -13.41 -33.21 -5.65
N THR A 341 -13.51 -33.73 -6.88
CA THR A 341 -13.48 -32.96 -8.13
C THR A 341 -14.79 -33.20 -8.88
N ILE A 342 -15.54 -32.13 -9.13
CA ILE A 342 -16.83 -32.15 -9.82
C ILE A 342 -16.62 -31.59 -11.22
N SER A 343 -16.90 -32.39 -12.26
CA SER A 343 -16.89 -31.90 -13.64
C SER A 343 -18.21 -31.17 -13.92
N LYS A 344 -18.16 -29.85 -14.05
CA LYS A 344 -19.32 -28.99 -14.29
C LYS A 344 -18.88 -27.73 -15.04
N SER A 345 -19.40 -27.58 -16.25
CA SER A 345 -19.24 -26.35 -17.04
C SER A 345 -20.45 -25.43 -16.84
N PHE A 346 -20.19 -24.19 -16.52
CA PHE A 346 -21.14 -23.10 -16.34
C PHE A 346 -20.45 -21.73 -16.58
N SER A 347 -21.27 -20.73 -16.87
CA SER A 347 -20.89 -19.32 -17.01
C SER A 347 -21.74 -18.45 -16.08
N GLY A 348 -21.25 -17.25 -15.76
CA GLY A 348 -21.91 -16.37 -14.78
C GLY A 348 -21.75 -16.83 -13.34
N GLY A 349 -20.67 -17.57 -13.06
CA GLY A 349 -20.30 -18.05 -11.75
C GLY A 349 -19.91 -16.93 -10.79
N TYR A 350 -20.16 -17.16 -9.51
CA TYR A 350 -19.68 -16.33 -8.42
C TYR A 350 -19.63 -17.07 -7.08
N PHE A 351 -18.83 -16.54 -6.16
CA PHE A 351 -18.71 -17.07 -4.81
C PHE A 351 -19.67 -16.40 -3.81
N LYS A 352 -20.04 -17.18 -2.78
CA LYS A 352 -20.81 -16.71 -1.63
C LYS A 352 -20.28 -17.32 -0.33
N ALA A 353 -20.31 -16.55 0.75
CA ALA A 353 -19.81 -16.97 2.06
C ALA A 353 -20.65 -16.36 3.19
N GLY A 354 -21.01 -17.14 4.21
CA GLY A 354 -21.84 -16.69 5.33
C GLY A 354 -22.73 -17.81 5.83
N VAL A 355 -23.99 -17.53 6.16
CA VAL A 355 -24.95 -18.54 6.59
C VAL A 355 -26.21 -18.54 5.71
N TYR A 356 -26.55 -19.72 5.22
CA TYR A 356 -27.84 -20.00 4.60
C TYR A 356 -28.54 -21.14 5.37
N THR A 357 -29.58 -20.77 6.13
CA THR A 357 -30.13 -21.59 7.23
C THR A 357 -30.98 -22.79 6.79
N GLN A 358 -31.30 -22.93 5.50
CA GLN A 358 -32.01 -24.10 4.93
C GLN A 358 -33.27 -24.58 5.71
N ALA A 359 -33.86 -23.68 6.48
CA ALA A 359 -35.00 -23.88 7.36
C ALA A 359 -35.80 -22.59 7.45
N ASN A 360 -37.12 -22.72 7.53
CA ASN A 360 -38.04 -21.61 7.72
C ASN A 360 -39.21 -22.04 8.62
N CYS A 361 -40.14 -21.13 8.89
CA CYS A 361 -41.31 -21.40 9.74
C CYS A 361 -42.24 -22.52 9.25
N SER A 362 -42.14 -22.97 7.99
CA SER A 362 -42.94 -24.07 7.45
C SER A 362 -42.37 -25.45 7.77
N ASN A 363 -41.06 -25.57 7.98
CA ASN A 363 -40.38 -26.85 8.17
C ASN A 363 -39.54 -26.93 9.46
N SER A 364 -39.56 -25.88 10.29
CA SER A 364 -38.79 -25.79 11.52
C SER A 364 -39.61 -25.08 12.62
N SER A 365 -39.48 -25.57 13.85
CA SER A 365 -40.18 -25.07 15.04
C SER A 365 -39.21 -24.96 16.22
N PRO A 366 -39.27 -23.88 17.03
CA PRO A 366 -40.23 -22.78 16.97
C PRO A 366 -39.96 -21.80 15.82
N CYS A 367 -41.01 -21.25 15.20
CA CYS A 367 -40.91 -20.13 14.26
C CYS A 367 -40.60 -18.85 15.03
N SER A 368 -39.31 -18.55 15.22
CA SER A 368 -38.87 -17.42 16.02
C SER A 368 -37.45 -16.98 15.66
N ALA A 369 -37.09 -15.75 16.02
CA ALA A 369 -35.73 -15.24 15.87
C ALA A 369 -34.68 -16.03 16.67
N GLY A 370 -35.10 -16.79 17.70
CA GLY A 370 -34.25 -17.65 18.51
C GLY A 370 -33.95 -19.02 17.90
N ASN A 371 -34.54 -19.35 16.75
CA ASN A 371 -34.27 -20.56 15.99
C ASN A 371 -33.54 -20.19 14.69
N TYR A 372 -32.24 -20.48 14.59
CA TYR A 372 -31.37 -19.92 13.57
C TYR A 372 -30.21 -20.86 13.20
N GLY A 373 -29.64 -20.62 12.03
CA GLY A 373 -28.30 -21.07 11.68
C GLY A 373 -27.29 -19.96 11.96
N GLU A 374 -26.06 -20.34 12.31
CA GLU A 374 -24.96 -19.40 12.51
C GLU A 374 -23.64 -19.96 11.97
N VAL A 375 -22.90 -19.09 11.27
CA VAL A 375 -21.53 -19.32 10.81
C VAL A 375 -20.66 -18.16 11.28
N ARG A 376 -19.46 -18.50 11.76
CA ARG A 376 -18.39 -17.53 12.03
C ARG A 376 -17.32 -17.68 10.96
N ILE A 377 -16.95 -16.58 10.31
CA ILE A 377 -15.86 -16.54 9.33
C ILE A 377 -14.69 -15.77 9.95
N TYR A 378 -13.54 -16.42 10.00
CA TYR A 378 -12.31 -15.89 10.59
C TYR A 378 -11.37 -15.29 9.54
N ASP A 379 -11.44 -15.79 8.30
CA ASP A 379 -10.73 -15.25 7.13
C ASP A 379 -11.48 -15.64 5.84
N LEU A 380 -11.36 -14.80 4.81
CA LEU A 380 -12.02 -14.98 3.51
C LEU A 380 -11.16 -14.39 2.39
N THR A 381 -10.74 -15.24 1.45
CA THR A 381 -9.95 -14.80 0.29
C THR A 381 -10.52 -15.32 -1.02
N VAL A 382 -10.45 -14.49 -2.05
CA VAL A 382 -10.86 -14.82 -3.42
C VAL A 382 -9.75 -14.39 -4.39
N THR A 383 -9.45 -15.24 -5.37
CA THR A 383 -8.53 -14.93 -6.47
C THR A 383 -9.11 -15.39 -7.80
N HIS A 384 -8.96 -14.55 -8.84
CA HIS A 384 -9.23 -14.93 -10.22
C HIS A 384 -7.96 -14.75 -11.04
N ASP A 385 -7.61 -15.78 -11.81
CA ASP A 385 -6.63 -15.71 -12.90
C ASP A 385 -7.39 -15.89 -14.22
N ASP A 386 -7.24 -14.99 -15.19
CA ASP A 386 -8.13 -14.93 -16.37
C ASP A 386 -7.96 -16.04 -17.42
N GLY A 387 -7.03 -16.98 -17.21
CA GLY A 387 -6.95 -18.25 -17.95
C GLY A 387 -6.99 -18.17 -19.46
N ASP A 388 -6.40 -17.13 -20.06
CA ASP A 388 -5.83 -17.26 -21.41
C ASP A 388 -4.62 -18.20 -21.33
N GLN A 389 -4.93 -19.47 -21.16
CA GLN A 389 -4.01 -20.58 -21.22
C GLN A 389 -4.57 -21.48 -22.31
N GLY A 390 -3.79 -21.60 -23.38
CA GLY A 390 -3.71 -22.87 -24.10
C GLY A 390 -3.34 -24.01 -23.15
N PRO A 391 -2.79 -25.13 -23.64
CA PRO A 391 -2.44 -26.25 -22.76
C PRO A 391 -1.63 -25.77 -21.55
N ALA A 392 -2.03 -26.22 -20.35
CA ALA A 392 -1.50 -25.79 -19.05
C ALA A 392 0.03 -25.61 -19.09
N PRO A 393 0.57 -24.46 -18.65
CA PRO A 393 2.00 -24.28 -18.69
C PRO A 393 2.60 -24.99 -17.47
N GLY A 394 3.64 -25.77 -17.72
CA GLY A 394 4.67 -26.00 -16.71
C GLY A 394 5.36 -24.67 -16.34
N PRO A 395 6.54 -24.68 -15.71
CA PRO A 395 7.31 -23.45 -15.57
C PRO A 395 7.39 -22.76 -16.94
N GLY A 396 7.04 -21.48 -16.99
CA GLY A 396 7.05 -20.71 -18.24
C GLY A 396 8.35 -20.95 -19.00
N ARG A 397 8.26 -21.04 -20.33
CA ARG A 397 9.38 -21.52 -21.14
C ARG A 397 10.59 -20.62 -20.92
N VAL A 398 11.71 -21.24 -20.52
CA VAL A 398 13.00 -20.56 -20.48
C VAL A 398 13.57 -20.51 -21.89
N VAL A 399 13.73 -19.31 -22.43
CA VAL A 399 14.31 -19.06 -23.76
C VAL A 399 15.69 -18.44 -23.58
N ASN A 400 16.73 -19.28 -23.67
CA ASN A 400 18.11 -18.80 -23.63
C ASN A 400 18.49 -18.14 -24.96
N VAL A 401 19.02 -16.93 -24.93
CA VAL A 401 19.45 -16.17 -26.11
C VAL A 401 20.91 -15.73 -25.96
N ALA A 402 21.70 -15.92 -27.02
CA ALA A 402 23.12 -15.55 -27.05
C ALA A 402 23.45 -14.58 -28.21
N THR A 403 22.45 -14.15 -28.98
CA THR A 403 22.63 -13.26 -30.14
C THR A 403 21.43 -12.31 -30.30
N SER A 404 21.65 -11.15 -30.92
CA SER A 404 20.59 -10.19 -31.27
C SER A 404 19.49 -10.79 -32.16
N SER A 405 19.82 -11.77 -33.02
CA SER A 405 18.80 -12.45 -33.84
C SER A 405 17.89 -13.34 -32.98
N GLN A 406 18.46 -14.10 -32.04
CA GLN A 406 17.68 -14.92 -31.11
C GLN A 406 16.84 -14.05 -30.18
N LEU A 407 17.36 -12.91 -29.71
CA LEU A 407 16.60 -11.96 -28.89
C LEU A 407 15.37 -11.42 -29.64
N ARG A 408 15.54 -10.99 -30.90
CA ARG A 408 14.41 -10.54 -31.74
C ARG A 408 13.38 -11.64 -31.98
N SER A 409 13.82 -12.87 -32.26
CA SER A 409 12.93 -14.02 -32.38
C SER A 409 12.19 -14.31 -31.07
N ALA A 410 12.87 -14.22 -29.93
CA ALA A 410 12.28 -14.42 -28.61
C ALA A 410 11.24 -13.35 -28.29
N PHE A 411 11.51 -12.07 -28.56
CA PHE A 411 10.53 -11.00 -28.38
C PHE A 411 9.28 -11.23 -29.24
N SER A 412 9.46 -11.58 -30.51
CA SER A 412 8.34 -11.86 -31.42
C SER A 412 7.50 -13.08 -30.98
N ALA A 413 8.14 -14.08 -30.38
CA ALA A 413 7.51 -15.32 -29.94
C ALA A 413 7.14 -15.35 -28.45
N ALA A 414 7.31 -14.23 -27.73
CA ALA A 414 7.07 -14.18 -26.30
C ALA A 414 5.58 -14.40 -25.97
N GLN A 415 5.34 -15.18 -24.92
CA GLN A 415 4.03 -15.52 -24.36
C GLN A 415 4.06 -15.32 -22.83
N ALA A 416 2.89 -15.18 -22.19
CA ALA A 416 2.80 -15.05 -20.74
C ALA A 416 3.61 -16.14 -20.00
N GLY A 417 4.36 -15.72 -18.98
CA GLY A 417 5.24 -16.57 -18.18
C GLY A 417 6.62 -16.87 -18.80
N ASP A 418 6.86 -16.54 -20.06
CA ASP A 418 8.17 -16.78 -20.69
C ASP A 418 9.31 -16.07 -19.93
N ARG A 419 10.44 -16.77 -19.77
CA ARG A 419 11.69 -16.22 -19.23
C ARG A 419 12.76 -16.22 -20.30
N ILE A 420 12.98 -15.06 -20.92
CA ILE A 420 14.02 -14.82 -21.93
C ILE A 420 15.32 -14.48 -21.21
N VAL A 421 16.30 -15.38 -21.23
CA VAL A 421 17.58 -15.24 -20.53
C VAL A 421 18.69 -14.90 -21.51
N LEU A 422 19.24 -13.69 -21.40
CA LEU A 422 20.35 -13.20 -22.21
C LEU A 422 21.67 -13.69 -21.59
N ALA A 423 22.46 -14.43 -22.36
CA ALA A 423 23.84 -14.73 -22.01
C ALA A 423 24.70 -13.45 -21.93
N ASP A 424 25.90 -13.58 -21.39
CA ASP A 424 26.88 -12.49 -21.41
C ASP A 424 27.24 -12.14 -22.86
N GLY A 425 27.22 -10.85 -23.19
CA GLY A 425 27.49 -10.39 -24.55
C GLY A 425 26.85 -9.06 -24.90
N GLU A 426 27.05 -8.65 -26.15
CA GLU A 426 26.50 -7.42 -26.71
C GLU A 426 25.28 -7.71 -27.58
N TYR A 427 24.27 -6.85 -27.47
CA TYR A 427 22.98 -7.03 -28.11
C TYR A 427 22.52 -5.75 -28.80
N THR A 428 22.07 -5.90 -30.04
CA THR A 428 21.18 -4.93 -30.70
C THR A 428 19.76 -5.25 -30.26
N ILE A 429 19.12 -4.35 -29.51
CA ILE A 429 17.76 -4.55 -29.04
C ILE A 429 16.74 -4.11 -30.10
N GLY A 430 15.48 -4.51 -29.91
CA GLY A 430 14.38 -4.06 -30.76
C GLY A 430 13.08 -3.96 -29.98
N THR A 431 11.98 -3.87 -30.72
CA THR A 431 10.65 -3.63 -30.19
C THR A 431 9.98 -4.90 -29.66
N MET A 432 9.22 -4.75 -28.59
CA MET A 432 8.27 -5.73 -28.08
C MET A 432 6.85 -5.14 -28.18
N THR A 433 6.04 -5.60 -29.13
CA THR A 433 4.68 -5.07 -29.36
C THR A 433 3.62 -6.13 -29.19
N GLY A 434 2.52 -5.78 -28.50
CA GLY A 434 1.37 -6.67 -28.32
C GLY A 434 1.68 -7.87 -27.42
N LYS A 435 2.61 -7.73 -26.48
CA LYS A 435 3.06 -8.82 -25.60
C LYS A 435 2.51 -8.61 -24.20
N ASN A 436 1.66 -9.54 -23.79
CA ASN A 436 0.92 -9.43 -22.54
C ASN A 436 1.21 -10.67 -21.71
N GLY A 437 1.94 -10.48 -20.61
CA GLY A 437 1.96 -11.42 -19.51
C GLY A 437 0.72 -11.23 -18.62
N THR A 438 0.71 -11.92 -17.48
CA THR A 438 -0.27 -11.67 -16.41
C THR A 438 0.48 -11.35 -15.11
N ALA A 439 -0.24 -10.89 -14.08
CA ALA A 439 0.35 -10.69 -12.76
C ALA A 439 1.01 -11.97 -12.19
N SER A 440 0.38 -13.13 -12.40
CA SER A 440 0.89 -14.45 -11.97
C SER A 440 1.91 -15.05 -12.95
N GLN A 441 1.96 -14.59 -14.20
CA GLN A 441 2.87 -15.08 -15.24
C GLN A 441 3.41 -13.92 -16.10
N PRO A 442 4.27 -13.06 -15.56
CA PRO A 442 4.88 -11.99 -16.32
C PRO A 442 5.83 -12.54 -17.38
N ILE A 443 6.00 -11.81 -18.48
CA ILE A 443 7.10 -12.04 -19.42
C ILE A 443 8.35 -11.42 -18.81
N THR A 444 9.42 -12.20 -18.64
CA THR A 444 10.68 -11.71 -18.06
C THR A 444 11.80 -11.76 -19.08
N VAL A 445 12.54 -10.66 -19.21
CA VAL A 445 13.74 -10.51 -20.03
C VAL A 445 14.89 -10.19 -19.09
N VAL A 446 15.81 -11.14 -18.90
CA VAL A 446 16.79 -11.08 -17.81
C VAL A 446 18.20 -11.33 -18.32
N ALA A 447 19.19 -10.66 -17.74
CA ALA A 447 20.58 -11.08 -17.90
C ALA A 447 20.84 -12.37 -17.10
N ALA A 448 21.58 -13.32 -17.69
CA ALA A 448 22.08 -14.50 -16.97
C ALA A 448 23.00 -14.09 -15.82
N ASN A 449 23.89 -13.12 -16.08
CA ASN A 449 24.72 -12.46 -15.08
C ASN A 449 24.45 -10.95 -15.14
N ARG A 450 23.99 -10.37 -14.02
CA ARG A 450 23.62 -8.95 -13.93
C ARG A 450 24.73 -8.03 -14.46
N GLY A 451 24.37 -7.13 -15.37
CA GLY A 451 25.27 -6.16 -16.00
C GLY A 451 26.18 -6.71 -17.10
N ARG A 452 26.09 -8.01 -17.45
CA ARG A 452 26.92 -8.65 -18.48
C ARG A 452 26.23 -8.85 -19.83
N ALA A 453 24.90 -8.78 -19.87
CA ALA A 453 24.15 -8.60 -21.12
C ALA A 453 24.03 -7.10 -21.41
N VAL A 454 24.80 -6.62 -22.40
CA VAL A 454 24.95 -5.20 -22.72
C VAL A 454 24.18 -4.88 -24.00
N VAL A 455 23.21 -3.98 -23.90
CA VAL A 455 22.52 -3.39 -25.06
C VAL A 455 23.39 -2.25 -25.59
N THR A 456 23.99 -2.47 -26.75
CA THR A 456 24.94 -1.54 -27.39
C THR A 456 24.33 -0.77 -28.55
N ASP A 457 23.21 -1.26 -29.10
CA ASP A 457 22.56 -0.66 -30.28
C ASP A 457 21.05 -0.95 -30.28
N GLY A 458 20.30 -0.18 -31.07
CA GLY A 458 18.85 -0.31 -31.25
C GLY A 458 18.01 0.36 -30.17
N GLN A 459 16.71 0.49 -30.47
CA GLN A 459 15.71 1.11 -29.60
C GLN A 459 14.81 0.03 -28.99
N LEU A 460 14.81 -0.09 -27.66
CA LEU A 460 13.73 -0.83 -26.99
C LEU A 460 12.48 0.05 -27.00
N GLU A 461 11.42 -0.45 -27.62
CA GLU A 461 10.07 0.05 -27.41
C GLU A 461 9.16 -1.10 -27.00
N VAL A 462 8.60 -1.00 -25.79
CA VAL A 462 7.55 -1.87 -25.29
C VAL A 462 6.22 -1.20 -25.60
N ALA A 463 5.50 -1.70 -26.59
CA ALA A 463 4.31 -1.05 -27.15
C ALA A 463 3.06 -1.92 -27.02
N ASN A 464 1.92 -1.36 -26.60
CA ASN A 464 0.65 -2.07 -26.47
C ASN A 464 0.78 -3.41 -25.72
N SER A 465 1.53 -3.40 -24.63
CA SER A 465 2.00 -4.58 -23.91
C SER A 465 1.72 -4.46 -22.41
N SER A 466 1.73 -5.58 -21.70
CA SER A 466 1.51 -5.59 -20.25
C SER A 466 2.27 -6.70 -19.53
N HIS A 467 2.57 -6.48 -18.24
CA HIS A 467 3.26 -7.46 -17.37
C HIS A 467 4.58 -7.97 -17.96
N VAL A 468 5.44 -7.04 -18.39
CA VAL A 468 6.76 -7.33 -18.95
C VAL A 468 7.84 -6.77 -18.01
N THR A 469 8.81 -7.59 -17.62
CA THR A 469 9.94 -7.18 -16.77
C THR A 469 11.27 -7.28 -17.51
N PHE A 470 12.07 -6.22 -17.45
CA PHE A 470 13.46 -6.20 -17.89
C PHE A 470 14.38 -6.10 -16.67
N GLU A 471 15.18 -7.15 -16.43
CA GLU A 471 16.02 -7.27 -15.24
C GLU A 471 17.50 -7.43 -15.58
N GLY A 472 18.34 -6.62 -14.93
CA GLY A 472 19.77 -6.89 -14.86
C GLY A 472 20.57 -6.58 -16.12
N LEU A 473 20.01 -5.84 -17.07
CA LEU A 473 20.67 -5.45 -18.32
C LEU A 473 21.55 -4.21 -18.12
N LYS A 474 22.55 -4.04 -18.99
CA LYS A 474 23.32 -2.79 -19.11
C LYS A 474 22.96 -2.10 -20.41
N TRP A 475 22.66 -0.80 -20.37
CA TRP A 475 22.24 0.00 -21.51
C TRP A 475 23.33 1.02 -21.86
N THR A 476 23.85 0.93 -23.08
CA THR A 476 24.90 1.81 -23.62
C THR A 476 24.60 2.30 -25.04
N ASN A 477 23.46 1.90 -25.59
CA ASN A 477 22.94 2.34 -26.88
C ASN A 477 22.67 3.86 -26.88
N SER A 478 22.40 4.41 -28.06
CA SER A 478 22.15 5.84 -28.28
C SER A 478 20.67 6.18 -28.48
N ASP A 479 19.76 5.27 -28.13
CA ASP A 479 18.32 5.39 -28.36
C ASP A 479 17.52 5.33 -27.05
N THR A 480 16.44 6.10 -26.98
CA THR A 480 15.48 6.10 -25.86
C THR A 480 14.84 4.73 -25.64
N VAL A 481 14.85 4.23 -24.41
CA VAL A 481 14.00 3.12 -23.98
C VAL A 481 12.56 3.61 -23.79
N LYS A 482 11.62 3.06 -24.56
CA LYS A 482 10.23 3.50 -24.57
C LYS A 482 9.27 2.46 -23.99
N ILE A 483 8.32 2.94 -23.21
CA ILE A 483 7.13 2.20 -22.78
C ILE A 483 5.93 2.99 -23.32
N THR A 484 5.34 2.51 -24.41
CA THR A 484 4.27 3.20 -25.15
C THR A 484 2.95 2.45 -25.03
N SER A 485 1.90 3.12 -24.58
CA SER A 485 0.56 2.53 -24.43
C SER A 485 0.57 1.18 -23.71
N SER A 486 1.34 1.09 -22.63
CA SER A 486 1.67 -0.17 -21.95
C SER A 486 1.63 0.00 -20.44
N ASN A 487 1.27 -1.06 -19.74
CA ASN A 487 1.07 -1.04 -18.29
C ASN A 487 1.71 -2.22 -17.58
N ASN A 488 1.94 -2.12 -16.27
CA ASN A 488 2.59 -3.18 -15.51
C ASN A 488 3.96 -3.59 -16.10
N VAL A 489 4.65 -2.67 -16.80
CA VAL A 489 6.01 -2.89 -17.29
C VAL A 489 6.99 -2.51 -16.19
N ARG A 490 7.98 -3.37 -15.94
CA ARG A 490 8.98 -3.17 -14.90
C ARG A 490 10.39 -3.12 -15.47
N LEU A 491 11.13 -2.03 -15.23
CA LEU A 491 12.58 -1.97 -15.47
C LEU A 491 13.27 -2.05 -14.11
N THR A 492 13.94 -3.18 -13.82
CA THR A 492 14.54 -3.41 -12.50
C THR A 492 15.99 -3.87 -12.54
N ARG A 493 16.81 -3.38 -11.60
CA ARG A 493 18.21 -3.82 -11.43
C ARG A 493 19.10 -3.62 -12.66
N ASN A 494 18.77 -2.65 -13.51
CA ASN A 494 19.53 -2.33 -14.72
C ASN A 494 20.57 -1.24 -14.47
N HIS A 495 21.56 -1.16 -15.35
CA HIS A 495 22.52 -0.06 -15.39
C HIS A 495 22.34 0.72 -16.69
N PHE A 496 21.83 1.95 -16.60
CA PHE A 496 21.71 2.89 -17.70
C PHE A 496 22.92 3.82 -17.74
N ARG A 497 23.62 3.81 -18.88
CA ARG A 497 24.70 4.73 -19.23
C ARG A 497 24.73 4.89 -20.75
N LEU A 498 23.65 5.44 -21.30
CA LEU A 498 23.42 5.56 -22.74
C LEU A 498 24.45 6.51 -23.37
N THR A 499 24.73 6.30 -24.66
CA THR A 499 25.63 7.16 -25.43
C THR A 499 24.85 8.35 -25.99
N GLU A 500 25.35 9.58 -25.76
CA GLU A 500 24.63 10.81 -26.11
C GLU A 500 25.42 11.65 -27.11
N ASP A 501 25.04 11.59 -28.40
CA ASP A 501 25.58 12.49 -29.42
C ASP A 501 24.81 13.82 -29.52
N SER A 502 23.60 13.87 -28.94
CA SER A 502 22.70 15.02 -28.91
C SER A 502 21.67 14.86 -27.79
N SER A 503 20.66 15.74 -27.71
CA SER A 503 19.57 15.65 -26.73
C SER A 503 18.89 14.28 -26.77
N LEU A 504 18.79 13.63 -25.60
CA LEU A 504 18.26 12.28 -25.46
C LEU A 504 17.55 12.10 -24.12
N LYS A 505 16.27 11.70 -24.17
CA LYS A 505 15.56 11.14 -23.02
C LYS A 505 15.90 9.66 -22.92
N TRP A 506 16.37 9.18 -21.76
CA TRP A 506 16.83 7.79 -21.65
C TRP A 506 15.68 6.81 -21.52
N VAL A 507 14.77 7.05 -20.58
CA VAL A 507 13.54 6.26 -20.42
C VAL A 507 12.32 7.17 -20.61
N LEU A 508 11.41 6.78 -21.50
CA LEU A 508 10.17 7.50 -21.79
C LEU A 508 8.95 6.59 -21.62
N ILE A 509 8.05 6.98 -20.73
CA ILE A 509 6.72 6.37 -20.60
C ILE A 509 5.70 7.31 -21.26
N GLY A 510 4.95 6.81 -22.23
CA GLY A 510 3.99 7.60 -23.01
C GLY A 510 2.90 6.75 -23.66
N GLY A 511 2.04 7.35 -24.46
CA GLY A 511 0.91 6.68 -25.10
C GLY A 511 -0.34 6.55 -24.20
N ALA A 512 -1.47 6.30 -24.84
CA ALA A 512 -2.75 6.08 -24.16
C ALA A 512 -2.75 4.71 -23.45
N ASN A 513 -3.41 4.61 -22.28
CA ASN A 513 -3.43 3.40 -21.44
C ASN A 513 -2.09 3.03 -20.79
N SER A 514 -1.13 3.95 -20.74
CA SER A 514 0.04 3.76 -19.90
C SER A 514 -0.29 4.01 -18.43
N HIS A 515 0.00 3.02 -17.59
CA HIS A 515 -0.22 3.09 -16.15
C HIS A 515 0.50 1.95 -15.40
N HIS A 516 0.67 2.08 -14.08
CA HIS A 516 1.19 1.02 -13.20
C HIS A 516 2.54 0.45 -13.64
N ASN A 517 3.38 1.25 -14.31
CA ASN A 517 4.73 0.85 -14.65
C ASN A 517 5.66 1.10 -13.46
N ARG A 518 6.74 0.32 -13.35
CA ARG A 518 7.68 0.43 -12.24
C ARG A 518 9.12 0.53 -12.74
N ILE A 519 9.83 1.56 -12.30
CA ILE A 519 11.26 1.73 -12.56
C ILE A 519 11.97 1.65 -11.22
N ASP A 520 12.64 0.53 -10.93
CA ASP A 520 13.18 0.30 -9.59
C ASP A 520 14.56 -0.32 -9.53
N HIS A 521 15.33 -0.04 -8.47
CA HIS A 521 16.65 -0.63 -8.26
C HIS A 521 17.62 -0.42 -9.44
N ASN A 522 17.47 0.63 -10.24
CA ASN A 522 18.37 0.88 -11.37
C ASN A 522 19.48 1.86 -11.00
N LEU A 523 20.59 1.82 -11.74
CA LEU A 523 21.62 2.86 -11.73
C LEU A 523 21.49 3.67 -13.02
N PHE A 524 21.31 4.99 -12.88
CA PHE A 524 21.39 5.98 -13.95
C PHE A 524 22.57 6.89 -13.66
N GLU A 525 23.57 6.92 -14.53
CA GLU A 525 24.77 7.72 -14.30
C GLU A 525 25.36 8.35 -15.56
N GLU A 526 25.99 9.51 -15.40
CA GLU A 526 26.89 10.12 -16.39
C GLU A 526 26.16 10.59 -17.66
N LYS A 527 25.13 11.42 -17.44
CA LYS A 527 24.37 12.10 -18.48
C LYS A 527 24.87 13.53 -18.66
N HIS A 528 25.25 13.88 -19.88
CA HIS A 528 25.94 15.14 -20.19
C HIS A 528 25.32 15.92 -21.35
N GLN A 529 24.29 15.40 -22.01
CA GLN A 529 23.48 16.12 -22.99
C GLN A 529 22.07 16.40 -22.46
N LEU A 530 21.36 17.33 -23.11
CA LEU A 530 19.94 17.62 -22.84
C LEU A 530 19.07 16.34 -22.90
N GLY A 531 17.88 16.43 -22.33
CA GLY A 531 16.96 15.33 -22.06
C GLY A 531 17.02 14.86 -20.60
N ASN A 532 16.21 13.87 -20.26
CA ASN A 532 16.06 13.37 -18.88
C ASN A 532 16.58 11.94 -18.72
N PHE A 533 16.89 11.51 -17.48
CA PHE A 533 16.99 10.07 -17.22
C PHE A 533 15.62 9.41 -17.39
N ILE A 534 14.58 9.96 -16.77
CA ILE A 534 13.21 9.43 -16.86
C ILE A 534 12.24 10.55 -17.24
N THR A 535 11.40 10.29 -18.24
CA THR A 535 10.24 11.10 -18.60
C THR A 535 8.98 10.25 -18.51
N ILE A 536 8.00 10.70 -17.71
CA ILE A 536 6.68 10.07 -17.62
C ILE A 536 5.64 11.05 -18.18
N ASP A 537 5.33 10.92 -19.46
CA ASP A 537 4.29 11.73 -20.10
C ASP A 537 2.94 10.98 -19.99
N GLY A 538 2.53 10.25 -21.02
CA GLY A 538 1.21 9.62 -21.13
C GLY A 538 0.63 9.88 -22.53
N SER A 539 -0.67 10.15 -22.63
CA SER A 539 -1.30 10.62 -23.86
C SER A 539 -1.25 12.15 -23.97
N ASP A 540 -1.79 12.70 -25.07
CA ASP A 540 -1.93 14.14 -25.29
C ASP A 540 -2.83 14.85 -24.26
N THR A 541 -3.62 14.09 -23.48
CA THR A 541 -4.60 14.63 -22.53
C THR A 541 -4.47 14.09 -21.11
N GLN A 542 -3.74 13.00 -20.91
CA GLN A 542 -3.68 12.28 -19.64
C GLN A 542 -2.26 11.82 -19.36
N GLN A 543 -1.72 12.19 -18.20
CA GLN A 543 -0.45 11.69 -17.72
C GLN A 543 -0.56 10.19 -17.36
N SER A 544 0.50 9.40 -17.58
CA SER A 544 0.53 7.97 -17.27
C SER A 544 0.32 7.69 -15.79
N GLN A 545 -0.65 6.85 -15.43
CA GLN A 545 -1.19 6.84 -14.07
C GLN A 545 -0.55 5.77 -13.17
N HIS A 546 -0.39 6.05 -11.88
CA HIS A 546 0.07 5.08 -10.87
C HIS A 546 1.46 4.47 -11.16
N ASP A 547 2.30 5.17 -11.92
CA ASP A 547 3.68 4.73 -12.12
C ASP A 547 4.48 4.90 -10.82
N LEU A 548 5.41 3.97 -10.57
CA LEU A 548 6.25 3.93 -9.39
C LEU A 548 7.73 4.01 -9.77
N ILE A 549 8.45 4.97 -9.20
CA ILE A 549 9.90 5.11 -9.34
C ILE A 549 10.52 4.94 -7.94
N ASP A 550 11.18 3.81 -7.70
CA ASP A 550 11.68 3.49 -6.35
C ASP A 550 13.05 2.83 -6.28
N HIS A 551 13.82 3.13 -5.22
CA HIS A 551 15.12 2.51 -4.97
C HIS A 551 16.15 2.67 -6.10
N ASN A 552 16.04 3.71 -6.94
CA ASN A 552 17.02 3.98 -7.99
C ASN A 552 18.15 4.87 -7.46
N HIS A 553 19.33 4.68 -8.05
CA HIS A 553 20.47 5.56 -7.88
C HIS A 553 20.61 6.43 -9.14
N PHE A 554 20.33 7.73 -9.00
CA PHE A 554 20.59 8.73 -10.01
C PHE A 554 21.85 9.51 -9.62
N ARG A 555 22.86 9.55 -10.49
CA ARG A 555 24.04 10.36 -10.21
C ARG A 555 24.67 10.99 -11.42
N ASP A 556 25.40 12.07 -11.17
CA ASP A 556 26.31 12.69 -12.14
C ASP A 556 25.61 13.06 -13.47
N ILE A 557 24.46 13.72 -13.36
CA ILE A 557 23.82 14.44 -14.48
C ILE A 557 24.27 15.90 -14.46
N GLY A 558 24.84 16.39 -15.55
CA GLY A 558 25.36 17.75 -15.65
C GLY A 558 26.30 17.96 -16.84
N PRO A 559 26.78 19.19 -17.10
CA PRO A 559 26.63 20.39 -16.27
C PRO A 559 25.24 21.02 -16.35
N ARG A 560 24.96 21.99 -15.47
CA ARG A 560 23.68 22.70 -15.41
C ARG A 560 23.36 23.42 -16.73
N ALA A 561 22.23 23.05 -17.33
CA ALA A 561 21.58 23.72 -18.45
C ALA A 561 20.49 24.69 -17.95
N GLU A 562 19.97 25.52 -18.85
CA GLU A 562 18.84 26.42 -18.54
C GLU A 562 17.51 25.66 -18.40
N ASN A 563 17.33 24.56 -19.16
CA ASN A 563 16.12 23.75 -19.20
C ASN A 563 16.41 22.39 -19.88
N GLU A 564 15.47 21.44 -19.73
CA GLU A 564 15.45 20.11 -20.35
C GLU A 564 16.55 19.16 -19.89
N MET A 565 17.11 19.33 -18.69
CA MET A 565 18.14 18.41 -18.19
C MET A 565 17.82 17.87 -16.79
N GLU A 566 16.52 17.77 -16.48
CA GLU A 566 16.02 17.22 -15.22
C GLU A 566 16.39 15.73 -15.10
N ALA A 567 16.67 15.23 -13.89
CA ALA A 567 16.82 13.78 -13.70
C ALA A 567 15.49 13.08 -13.99
N ILE A 568 14.39 13.58 -13.45
CA ILE A 568 13.04 13.05 -13.67
C ILE A 568 12.08 14.16 -14.06
N ARG A 569 11.28 13.92 -15.10
CA ARG A 569 10.13 14.76 -15.46
C ARG A 569 8.83 13.95 -15.47
N VAL A 570 7.81 14.41 -14.74
CA VAL A 570 6.48 13.78 -14.69
C VAL A 570 5.46 14.71 -15.33
N GLY A 571 5.11 14.44 -16.58
CA GLY A 571 4.19 15.23 -17.39
C GLY A 571 4.85 16.43 -18.07
N TRP A 572 3.99 17.29 -18.62
CA TRP A 572 4.36 18.55 -19.27
C TRP A 572 3.19 19.54 -19.20
N SER A 573 3.40 20.80 -19.61
CA SER A 573 2.45 21.89 -19.37
C SER A 573 1.02 21.57 -19.82
N GLU A 574 0.82 21.05 -21.02
CA GLU A 574 -0.52 20.90 -21.59
C GLU A 574 -1.35 19.78 -20.93
N ILE A 575 -0.70 18.80 -20.30
CA ILE A 575 -1.36 17.74 -19.53
C ILE A 575 -1.33 17.99 -18.01
N SER A 576 -0.86 19.16 -17.57
CA SER A 576 -0.65 19.45 -16.15
C SER A 576 -1.90 19.42 -15.27
N ARG A 577 -3.08 19.48 -15.89
CA ARG A 577 -4.38 19.35 -15.20
C ARG A 577 -4.85 17.90 -15.03
N SER A 578 -4.18 16.94 -15.66
CA SER A 578 -4.48 15.52 -15.48
C SER A 578 -3.86 14.98 -14.19
N SER A 579 -4.49 13.98 -13.59
CA SER A 579 -4.02 13.34 -12.35
C SER A 579 -3.17 12.13 -12.68
N GLY A 580 -1.97 12.12 -12.12
CA GLY A 580 -0.99 11.08 -12.38
C GLY A 580 -0.90 10.01 -11.31
N PHE A 581 -1.03 10.39 -10.04
CA PHE A 581 -0.82 9.45 -8.93
C PHE A 581 0.55 8.75 -9.00
N THR A 582 1.53 9.36 -9.69
CA THR A 582 2.90 8.83 -9.76
C THR A 582 3.53 8.96 -8.38
N VAL A 583 4.22 7.90 -7.96
CA VAL A 583 4.98 7.87 -6.71
C VAL A 583 6.47 7.80 -7.03
N ILE A 584 7.24 8.77 -6.52
CA ILE A 584 8.70 8.76 -6.57
C ILE A 584 9.19 8.59 -5.14
N GLU A 585 9.70 7.41 -4.79
CA GLU A 585 10.07 7.10 -3.41
C GLU A 585 11.38 6.37 -3.21
N SER A 586 12.03 6.62 -2.08
CA SER A 586 13.24 5.87 -1.70
C SER A 586 14.36 5.90 -2.75
N ASN A 587 14.50 6.98 -3.52
CA ASN A 587 15.58 7.13 -4.51
C ASN A 587 16.71 8.02 -3.96
N LEU A 588 17.93 7.76 -4.44
CA LEU A 588 19.11 8.58 -4.14
C LEU A 588 19.51 9.39 -5.38
N PHE A 589 19.65 10.70 -5.19
CA PHE A 589 20.15 11.66 -6.19
C PHE A 589 21.48 12.22 -5.70
N GLU A 590 22.58 11.90 -6.38
CA GLU A 590 23.92 12.39 -6.03
C GLU A 590 24.52 13.21 -7.18
N ASN A 591 24.90 14.47 -6.92
CA ASN A 591 25.44 15.37 -7.94
C ASN A 591 24.53 15.47 -9.19
N CYS A 592 23.22 15.47 -8.99
CA CYS A 592 22.27 15.74 -10.04
C CYS A 592 22.21 17.25 -10.26
N ASP A 593 23.10 17.76 -11.11
CA ASP A 593 23.35 19.19 -11.34
C ASP A 593 22.88 19.66 -12.72
N GLY A 594 22.11 18.84 -13.45
CA GLY A 594 21.75 19.09 -14.84
C GLY A 594 20.84 20.29 -15.07
N ASP A 595 19.94 20.61 -14.14
CA ASP A 595 18.87 21.59 -14.37
C ASP A 595 18.50 22.28 -13.05
N PRO A 596 17.95 23.51 -13.07
CA PRO A 596 17.24 24.05 -11.91
C PRO A 596 16.22 23.10 -11.25
N GLU A 597 15.72 22.11 -11.98
CA GLU A 597 14.77 21.10 -11.52
C GLU A 597 15.44 19.71 -11.55
N ILE A 598 15.86 19.20 -10.39
CA ILE A 598 16.33 17.81 -10.26
C ILE A 598 15.18 16.87 -10.63
N ILE A 599 14.01 17.15 -10.04
CA ILE A 599 12.74 16.51 -10.38
C ILE A 599 11.75 17.62 -10.77
N SER A 600 11.10 17.46 -11.91
CA SER A 600 10.07 18.38 -12.39
C SER A 600 8.71 17.69 -12.52
N VAL A 601 7.84 17.92 -11.53
CA VAL A 601 6.46 17.42 -11.52
C VAL A 601 5.56 18.43 -12.21
N LYS A 602 4.89 17.97 -13.28
CA LYS A 602 4.09 18.77 -14.20
C LYS A 602 2.71 18.13 -14.42
N SER A 603 2.10 17.54 -13.38
CA SER A 603 0.73 16.98 -13.35
C SER A 603 0.17 16.97 -11.92
N ASN A 604 -1.12 16.65 -11.74
CA ASN A 604 -1.76 16.64 -10.41
C ASN A 604 -1.54 15.33 -9.63
N ASP A 605 -1.73 15.41 -8.31
CA ASP A 605 -1.92 14.26 -7.40
C ASP A 605 -0.74 13.30 -7.31
N ASN A 606 0.49 13.77 -7.56
CA ASN A 606 1.70 12.95 -7.43
C ASN A 606 2.30 13.02 -6.02
N THR A 607 3.04 11.98 -5.65
CA THR A 607 3.74 11.89 -4.36
C THR A 607 5.24 11.73 -4.57
N VAL A 608 6.05 12.54 -3.86
CA VAL A 608 7.50 12.39 -3.83
C VAL A 608 7.94 12.29 -2.37
N ARG A 609 8.41 11.11 -1.95
CA ARG A 609 8.66 10.81 -0.54
C ARG A 609 9.90 9.98 -0.27
N TYR A 610 10.50 10.13 0.91
CA TYR A 610 11.61 9.27 1.36
C TYR A 610 12.85 9.28 0.46
N ASN A 611 12.99 10.27 -0.42
CA ASN A 611 14.15 10.38 -1.30
C ASN A 611 15.28 11.13 -0.60
N THR A 612 16.52 10.88 -1.02
CA THR A 612 17.70 11.60 -0.56
C THR A 612 18.36 12.35 -1.71
N PHE A 613 18.52 13.66 -1.55
CA PHE A 613 19.23 14.55 -2.47
C PHE A 613 20.54 14.95 -1.84
N ARG A 614 21.65 14.41 -2.34
CA ARG A 614 23.00 14.69 -1.84
C ARG A 614 23.74 15.55 -2.84
N THR A 615 24.23 16.70 -2.36
CA THR A 615 25.11 17.60 -3.12
C THR A 615 24.63 17.85 -4.56
N SER A 616 23.31 17.96 -4.75
CA SER A 616 22.69 18.11 -6.07
C SER A 616 22.24 19.56 -6.28
N GLN A 617 22.69 20.18 -7.35
CA GLN A 617 22.40 21.56 -7.69
C GLN A 617 21.04 21.66 -8.41
N GLY A 618 20.04 22.25 -7.76
CA GLY A 618 18.67 22.37 -8.27
C GLY A 618 17.63 22.05 -7.19
N THR A 619 16.38 21.83 -7.61
CA THR A 619 15.24 21.61 -6.71
C THR A 619 14.36 20.43 -7.10
N LEU A 620 13.65 19.87 -6.12
CA LEU A 620 12.40 19.15 -6.34
C LEU A 620 11.30 20.18 -6.62
N SER A 621 10.92 20.31 -7.89
CA SER A 621 9.98 21.33 -8.37
C SER A 621 8.63 20.72 -8.71
N HIS A 622 7.58 21.12 -7.98
CA HIS A 622 6.20 21.00 -8.49
C HIS A 622 5.94 22.13 -9.46
N ARG A 623 6.45 21.96 -10.68
CA ARG A 623 6.52 23.02 -11.69
C ARG A 623 5.15 23.39 -12.27
N HIS A 624 4.28 22.39 -12.49
CA HIS A 624 2.89 22.56 -12.91
C HIS A 624 1.98 21.51 -12.24
N GLY A 625 0.68 21.75 -12.21
CA GLY A 625 -0.30 20.87 -11.55
C GLY A 625 -0.57 21.27 -10.10
N ASN A 626 -1.34 20.45 -9.39
CA ASN A 626 -1.90 20.73 -8.07
C ASN A 626 -1.95 19.46 -7.20
N ARG A 627 -2.17 19.63 -5.89
CA ARG A 627 -2.39 18.53 -4.93
C ARG A 627 -1.23 17.53 -4.81
N GLY A 628 -0.02 17.97 -5.12
CA GLY A 628 1.18 17.16 -4.88
C GLY A 628 1.52 17.02 -3.40
N THR A 629 2.07 15.86 -3.02
CA THR A 629 2.47 15.51 -1.65
C THR A 629 3.97 15.27 -1.60
N PHE A 630 4.68 16.00 -0.74
CA PHE A 630 6.13 15.98 -0.62
C PHE A 630 6.54 15.74 0.84
N HIS A 631 7.03 14.54 1.16
CA HIS A 631 7.31 14.25 2.57
C HIS A 631 8.44 13.27 2.87
N GLY A 632 9.05 13.41 4.05
CA GLY A 632 10.11 12.50 4.48
C GLY A 632 11.35 12.54 3.59
N ASN A 633 11.55 13.59 2.79
CA ASN A 633 12.72 13.70 1.91
C ASN A 633 13.88 14.36 2.67
N PHE A 634 15.11 13.92 2.38
CA PHE A 634 16.35 14.45 2.94
C PHE A 634 17.13 15.24 1.88
N PHE A 635 17.33 16.54 2.10
CA PHE A 635 18.14 17.41 1.25
C PHE A 635 19.43 17.77 1.97
N LEU A 636 20.54 17.18 1.51
CA LEU A 636 21.87 17.28 2.13
C LEU A 636 22.81 18.02 1.18
N GLY A 637 22.88 19.34 1.32
CA GLY A 637 23.61 20.21 0.40
C GLY A 637 25.13 20.14 0.52
N GLY A 638 25.65 19.77 1.70
CA GLY A 638 27.09 19.73 1.97
C GLY A 638 27.81 21.07 1.75
N GLY A 639 27.07 22.19 1.72
CA GLY A 639 27.62 23.51 1.39
C GLY A 639 27.96 23.73 -0.10
N LYS A 640 27.62 22.79 -0.99
CA LYS A 640 27.84 22.96 -2.44
C LYS A 640 26.94 24.07 -2.99
N ALA A 641 27.50 24.91 -3.86
CA ALA A 641 26.83 26.06 -4.47
C ALA A 641 25.56 25.66 -5.25
N GLY A 642 24.46 26.39 -5.02
CA GLY A 642 23.20 26.20 -5.76
C GLY A 642 22.43 24.93 -5.40
N THR A 643 22.80 24.25 -4.31
CA THR A 643 21.98 23.17 -3.75
C THR A 643 20.70 23.73 -3.18
N GLY A 644 19.55 23.23 -3.66
CA GLY A 644 18.23 23.66 -3.25
C GLY A 644 17.38 22.51 -2.70
N GLY A 645 16.14 22.84 -2.31
CA GLY A 645 15.21 21.87 -1.76
C GLY A 645 13.94 21.77 -2.59
N ILE A 646 12.81 22.23 -2.04
CA ILE A 646 11.50 22.10 -2.68
C ILE A 646 11.03 23.46 -3.24
N ARG A 647 10.53 23.46 -4.46
CA ARG A 647 9.87 24.62 -5.09
C ARG A 647 8.48 24.24 -5.57
N VAL A 648 7.46 25.06 -5.30
CA VAL A 648 6.09 24.78 -5.73
C VAL A 648 5.39 25.96 -6.39
N TYR A 649 4.52 25.62 -7.33
CA TYR A 649 3.51 26.46 -7.99
C TYR A 649 2.18 25.70 -7.98
N GLY A 650 1.05 26.41 -8.09
CA GLY A 650 -0.26 25.76 -8.10
C GLY A 650 -0.88 25.62 -6.71
N GLN A 651 -1.80 24.67 -6.54
CA GLN A 651 -2.71 24.68 -5.38
C GLN A 651 -2.68 23.39 -4.56
N ASP A 652 -3.01 23.51 -3.28
CA ASP A 652 -3.36 22.41 -2.37
C ASP A 652 -2.22 21.40 -2.12
N HIS A 653 -0.97 21.85 -2.19
CA HIS A 653 0.19 21.01 -1.92
C HIS A 653 0.35 20.70 -0.43
N ARG A 654 0.87 19.50 -0.13
CA ARG A 654 1.28 19.11 1.23
C ARG A 654 2.78 18.91 1.26
N ILE A 655 3.47 19.59 2.18
CA ILE A 655 4.93 19.55 2.32
C ILE A 655 5.25 19.31 3.80
N TYR A 656 5.64 18.10 4.17
CA TYR A 656 5.82 17.74 5.58
C TYR A 656 6.92 16.73 5.88
N ASN A 657 7.42 16.68 7.11
CA ASN A 657 8.50 15.76 7.53
C ASN A 657 9.76 15.81 6.64
N ASN A 658 10.01 16.89 5.91
CA ASN A 658 11.22 17.00 5.10
C ASN A 658 12.36 17.61 5.94
N TYR A 659 13.58 17.14 5.68
CA TYR A 659 14.80 17.58 6.34
C TYR A 659 15.73 18.29 5.34
N PHE A 660 16.15 19.52 5.65
CA PHE A 660 16.98 20.37 4.79
C PHE A 660 18.23 20.83 5.53
N GLU A 661 19.41 20.40 5.09
CA GLU A 661 20.69 20.75 5.73
C GLU A 661 21.72 21.29 4.73
N GLY A 662 22.30 22.44 5.07
CA GLY A 662 23.49 22.97 4.39
C GLY A 662 23.27 23.32 2.92
N LEU A 663 22.04 23.67 2.55
CA LEU A 663 21.67 24.13 1.20
C LEU A 663 22.10 25.58 1.01
N THR A 664 22.67 25.89 -0.15
CA THR A 664 23.23 27.23 -0.44
C THR A 664 22.47 28.03 -1.48
N GLY A 665 21.49 27.41 -2.15
CA GLY A 665 20.65 28.07 -3.13
C GLY A 665 19.72 29.13 -2.51
N THR A 666 19.29 30.05 -3.36
CA THR A 666 18.40 31.18 -3.03
C THR A 666 17.47 31.43 -4.21
N GLY A 667 16.36 32.15 -4.02
CA GLY A 667 15.41 32.36 -5.12
C GLY A 667 14.94 31.00 -5.64
N TYR A 668 15.06 30.77 -6.95
CA TYR A 668 14.68 29.50 -7.59
C TYR A 668 15.25 28.23 -6.95
N ASP A 669 16.37 28.33 -6.22
CA ASP A 669 17.05 27.20 -5.57
C ASP A 669 17.00 27.26 -4.03
N ALA A 670 16.08 28.01 -3.41
CA ALA A 670 15.95 28.05 -1.94
C ALA A 670 15.65 26.65 -1.36
N ALA A 671 15.86 26.47 -0.04
CA ALA A 671 15.55 25.19 0.63
C ALA A 671 14.05 24.87 0.57
N LEU A 672 13.18 25.87 0.75
CA LEU A 672 11.76 25.78 0.42
C LEU A 672 11.27 27.09 -0.19
N GLN A 673 10.57 27.00 -1.32
CA GLN A 673 9.96 28.13 -2.00
C GLN A 673 8.48 27.92 -2.28
N LEU A 674 7.66 28.78 -1.67
CA LEU A 674 6.27 29.02 -2.10
C LEU A 674 6.29 30.19 -3.07
N ASP A 675 6.28 29.90 -4.37
CA ASP A 675 6.50 30.91 -5.39
C ASP A 675 5.30 31.88 -5.54
N GLY A 676 5.57 33.09 -6.03
CA GLY A 676 4.57 34.11 -6.26
C GLY A 676 3.63 33.80 -7.43
N GLY A 677 4.17 33.29 -8.54
CA GLY A 677 3.43 33.10 -9.80
C GLY A 677 3.20 34.38 -10.63
N ASP A 678 3.07 34.23 -11.95
CA ASP A 678 2.80 35.29 -12.92
C ASP A 678 1.37 35.26 -13.47
N VAL A 679 0.65 34.17 -13.21
CA VAL A 679 -0.78 34.00 -13.49
C VAL A 679 -1.52 33.54 -12.23
N ASP A 680 -2.79 33.90 -12.13
CA ASP A 680 -3.61 33.64 -10.95
C ASP A 680 -4.55 32.45 -11.20
N THR A 681 -5.87 32.66 -11.24
CA THR A 681 -6.86 31.62 -11.51
C THR A 681 -7.08 31.34 -13.01
N SER A 682 -6.44 32.10 -13.88
CA SER A 682 -6.47 31.92 -15.33
C SER A 682 -5.15 32.35 -15.97
N GLY A 683 -4.74 31.65 -17.02
CA GLY A 683 -3.47 31.85 -17.70
C GLY A 683 -3.12 30.68 -18.61
N ALA A 684 -1.99 30.77 -19.30
CA ALA A 684 -1.43 29.65 -20.07
C ALA A 684 -1.02 28.51 -19.12
N LEU A 685 -1.15 27.26 -19.57
CA LEU A 685 -0.74 26.11 -18.74
C LEU A 685 0.77 26.08 -18.47
N SER A 686 1.58 26.62 -19.39
CA SER A 686 3.03 26.78 -19.26
C SER A 686 3.47 27.89 -18.29
N ALA A 687 2.54 28.73 -17.83
CA ALA A 687 2.85 29.84 -16.93
C ALA A 687 3.21 29.36 -15.50
N HIS A 688 3.53 30.31 -14.63
CA HIS A 688 3.85 30.09 -13.23
C HIS A 688 2.59 30.38 -12.42
N TRP A 689 1.86 29.33 -12.06
CA TRP A 689 0.59 29.47 -11.36
C TRP A 689 0.83 29.85 -9.91
N ARG A 690 0.12 30.89 -9.46
CA ARG A 690 0.16 31.38 -8.08
C ARG A 690 -0.08 30.24 -7.08
N VAL A 691 0.69 30.25 -5.99
CA VAL A 691 0.50 29.28 -4.91
C VAL A 691 -0.76 29.56 -4.10
N TYR A 692 -1.62 28.56 -3.95
CA TYR A 692 -2.80 28.58 -3.07
C TYR A 692 -2.80 27.41 -2.10
N ARG A 693 -3.17 27.66 -0.84
CA ARG A 693 -3.50 26.62 0.16
C ARG A 693 -2.43 25.53 0.31
N ALA A 694 -1.16 25.90 0.15
CA ALA A 694 -0.06 24.99 0.46
C ALA A 694 0.00 24.78 1.98
N THR A 695 0.13 23.52 2.40
CA THR A 695 0.27 23.13 3.81
C THR A 695 1.70 22.68 4.06
N VAL A 696 2.48 23.51 4.76
CA VAL A 696 3.90 23.30 5.05
C VAL A 696 4.07 23.05 6.54
N VAL A 697 4.20 21.79 6.94
CA VAL A 697 4.13 21.39 8.35
C VAL A 697 5.22 20.43 8.78
N ASN A 698 5.74 20.55 10.00
CA ASN A 698 6.67 19.55 10.55
C ASN A 698 7.92 19.32 9.68
N ASN A 699 8.50 20.37 9.09
CA ASN A 699 9.77 20.28 8.38
C ASN A 699 10.91 20.81 9.26
N THR A 700 12.14 20.35 9.01
CA THR A 700 13.34 20.79 9.74
C THR A 700 14.38 21.37 8.80
N PHE A 701 14.83 22.59 9.09
CA PHE A 701 15.79 23.33 8.29
C PHE A 701 16.99 23.72 9.15
N VAL A 702 18.18 23.29 8.73
CA VAL A 702 19.43 23.45 9.48
C VAL A 702 20.50 24.07 8.60
N ASN A 703 20.97 25.26 8.97
CA ASN A 703 22.14 25.91 8.38
C ASN A 703 22.06 26.11 6.85
N ASN A 704 20.85 26.36 6.33
CA ASN A 704 20.67 26.76 4.94
C ASN A 704 20.90 28.26 4.76
N VAL A 705 21.38 28.68 3.58
CA VAL A 705 21.56 30.10 3.23
C VAL A 705 20.20 30.80 3.10
N SER A 706 19.24 30.14 2.45
CA SER A 706 17.84 30.57 2.38
C SER A 706 16.93 29.41 2.77
N ASN A 707 16.19 29.56 3.87
CA ASN A 707 15.36 28.50 4.44
C ASN A 707 13.99 28.46 3.78
N ILE A 708 13.09 29.40 4.11
CA ILE A 708 11.74 29.44 3.55
C ILE A 708 11.51 30.79 2.88
N GLU A 709 11.31 30.78 1.55
CA GLU A 709 10.96 31.96 0.75
C GLU A 709 9.49 31.93 0.32
N ILE A 710 8.82 33.07 0.50
CA ILE A 710 7.38 33.23 0.23
C ILE A 710 7.19 34.39 -0.77
N GLY A 711 6.58 34.07 -1.91
CA GLY A 711 6.30 35.03 -2.97
C GLY A 711 7.53 35.51 -3.71
N ALA A 712 8.48 34.60 -3.96
CA ALA A 712 9.66 34.86 -4.77
C ALA A 712 9.33 35.07 -6.26
N ASN A 713 10.34 35.43 -7.06
CA ASN A 713 10.42 35.41 -8.54
C ASN A 713 9.39 36.20 -9.37
N TYR A 714 8.09 36.06 -9.14
CA TYR A 714 7.02 36.64 -9.99
C TYR A 714 6.07 37.57 -9.25
N LYS A 715 5.23 38.32 -9.96
CA LYS A 715 4.48 39.48 -9.45
C LYS A 715 3.42 39.19 -8.37
N LEU A 716 2.85 37.98 -8.32
CA LEU A 716 1.77 37.64 -7.37
C LEU A 716 2.36 37.13 -6.04
N ALA A 717 1.57 37.07 -4.99
CA ALA A 717 1.99 36.59 -3.67
C ALA A 717 1.16 35.35 -3.26
N PRO A 718 1.71 34.34 -2.58
CA PRO A 718 0.95 33.16 -2.15
C PRO A 718 -0.30 33.49 -1.33
N VAL A 719 -1.31 32.62 -1.38
CA VAL A 719 -2.62 32.84 -0.76
C VAL A 719 -3.06 31.63 0.08
N ASP A 720 -3.70 31.91 1.21
CA ASP A 720 -4.39 30.94 2.08
C ASP A 720 -3.54 29.71 2.46
N SER A 721 -2.21 29.86 2.45
CA SER A 721 -1.28 28.76 2.78
C SER A 721 -1.01 28.74 4.30
N VAL A 722 -0.47 27.63 4.80
CA VAL A 722 -0.17 27.43 6.23
C VAL A 722 1.28 26.99 6.37
N LEU A 723 2.02 27.69 7.25
CA LEU A 723 3.33 27.26 7.74
C LEU A 723 3.19 26.96 9.23
N ALA A 724 3.15 25.68 9.59
CA ALA A 724 2.98 25.28 10.99
C ALA A 724 4.04 24.30 11.46
N ASP A 725 4.37 24.33 12.74
CA ASP A 725 5.16 23.27 13.40
C ASP A 725 6.50 22.94 12.73
N ASN A 726 7.13 23.91 12.04
CA ASN A 726 8.46 23.75 11.45
C ASN A 726 9.56 24.17 12.44
N VAL A 727 10.72 23.49 12.39
CA VAL A 727 11.97 23.94 13.04
C VAL A 727 12.87 24.59 12.01
N VAL A 728 13.25 25.84 12.23
CA VAL A 728 14.13 26.59 11.31
C VAL A 728 15.29 27.21 12.08
N THR A 729 16.52 26.84 11.74
CA THR A 729 17.74 27.42 12.32
C THR A 729 18.79 27.75 11.26
N GLY A 730 19.53 28.84 11.46
CA GLY A 730 20.57 29.28 10.54
C GLY A 730 21.36 30.49 11.06
N GLY A 731 22.55 30.70 10.50
CA GLY A 731 23.52 31.71 10.94
C GLY A 731 23.46 33.06 10.21
N SER A 732 22.71 33.16 9.12
CA SER A 732 22.60 34.36 8.29
C SER A 732 21.21 34.52 7.67
N GLY A 733 20.89 35.74 7.23
CA GLY A 733 19.70 36.02 6.43
C GLY A 733 18.39 36.01 7.25
N LYS A 734 17.30 35.64 6.58
CA LYS A 734 15.97 35.52 7.18
C LYS A 734 15.55 34.05 7.19
N LEU A 735 15.16 33.55 8.35
CA LEU A 735 14.68 32.17 8.48
C LEU A 735 13.35 31.96 7.77
N PHE A 736 12.44 32.93 7.90
CA PHE A 736 11.23 33.05 7.10
C PHE A 736 11.33 34.34 6.30
N ASN A 737 11.31 34.25 4.97
CA ASN A 737 11.51 35.39 4.08
C ASN A 737 10.27 35.64 3.22
N GLU A 738 9.40 36.53 3.72
CA GLU A 738 8.31 37.11 2.91
C GLU A 738 8.90 38.13 1.94
N ILE A 739 9.24 37.66 0.74
CA ILE A 739 9.70 38.51 -0.37
C ILE A 739 8.53 39.36 -0.88
N LYS A 740 7.33 38.77 -0.90
CA LYS A 740 6.06 39.49 -1.08
C LYS A 740 5.14 39.18 0.08
N ALA A 741 4.38 40.18 0.50
CA ALA A 741 3.37 40.02 1.55
C ALA A 741 2.31 39.02 1.08
N PRO A 742 2.21 37.83 1.71
CA PRO A 742 1.23 36.83 1.31
C PRO A 742 -0.16 37.20 1.81
N VAL A 743 -1.19 36.66 1.18
CA VAL A 743 -2.60 36.91 1.55
C VAL A 743 -3.08 35.77 2.42
N ASN A 744 -3.55 36.06 3.63
CA ASN A 744 -4.08 35.08 4.59
C ASN A 744 -3.14 33.90 4.89
N LEU A 745 -1.82 34.12 4.88
CA LEU A 745 -0.86 33.09 5.27
C LEU A 745 -0.93 32.84 6.77
N GLY A 746 -1.26 31.61 7.16
CA GLY A 746 -1.27 31.16 8.55
C GLY A 746 0.13 30.77 9.04
N TYR A 747 0.49 31.22 10.24
CA TYR A 747 1.65 30.72 10.98
C TYR A 747 1.18 30.15 12.32
N ALA A 748 1.67 28.97 12.69
CA ALA A 748 1.30 28.32 13.94
C ALA A 748 2.44 27.43 14.48
N GLY A 749 2.72 27.44 15.78
CA GLY A 749 3.60 26.46 16.45
C GLY A 749 5.09 26.40 16.05
N ASN A 750 5.53 27.11 15.01
CA ASN A 750 6.90 27.02 14.50
C ASN A 750 7.95 27.41 15.55
N ILE A 751 9.13 26.81 15.47
CA ILE A 751 10.34 27.23 16.20
C ILE A 751 11.32 27.87 15.22
N ALA A 752 11.80 29.06 15.56
CA ALA A 752 12.85 29.75 14.83
C ALA A 752 14.05 30.02 15.74
N TRP A 753 15.23 29.58 15.34
CA TRP A 753 16.46 29.84 16.08
C TRP A 753 17.51 30.52 15.20
N PRO A 754 17.44 31.86 15.08
CA PRO A 754 18.47 32.62 14.38
C PRO A 754 19.74 32.64 15.22
N THR A 755 20.85 32.24 14.62
CA THR A 755 22.20 32.38 15.18
C THR A 755 22.98 33.39 14.35
N GLY A 756 24.13 33.85 14.84
CA GLY A 756 24.99 34.78 14.11
C GLY A 756 24.26 36.08 13.74
N SER A 757 24.14 36.36 12.43
CA SER A 757 23.46 37.54 11.89
C SER A 757 22.05 37.25 11.35
N ALA A 758 21.55 36.02 11.50
CA ALA A 758 20.21 35.68 11.07
C ALA A 758 19.13 36.43 11.86
N THR A 759 17.96 36.55 11.26
CA THR A 759 16.74 37.03 11.91
C THR A 759 15.59 36.08 11.59
N VAL A 760 14.51 36.12 12.39
CA VAL A 760 13.28 35.37 12.06
C VAL A 760 12.72 35.81 10.71
N GLY A 761 12.81 37.09 10.38
CA GLY A 761 12.55 37.63 9.03
C GLY A 761 11.11 38.08 8.76
N VAL A 762 10.18 37.82 9.66
CA VAL A 762 8.76 38.20 9.57
C VAL A 762 8.22 38.75 10.90
N SER A 763 7.19 39.61 10.82
CA SER A 763 6.45 40.09 12.00
C SER A 763 5.16 39.27 12.16
N LYS A 764 4.96 38.63 13.33
CA LYS A 764 3.87 37.67 13.57
C LYS A 764 3.26 37.79 14.96
N PRO A 765 2.02 37.29 15.16
CA PRO A 765 1.42 37.20 16.49
C PRO A 765 2.28 36.38 17.45
N THR A 766 2.30 36.76 18.73
CA THR A 766 3.00 36.03 19.80
C THR A 766 2.53 34.57 19.83
N GLY A 767 3.47 33.62 19.81
CA GLY A 767 3.19 32.18 19.85
C GLY A 767 3.06 31.49 18.49
N ALA A 768 2.89 32.24 17.39
CA ALA A 768 2.85 31.66 16.03
C ALA A 768 4.24 31.19 15.55
N ILE A 769 5.29 31.89 16.00
CA ILE A 769 6.69 31.51 15.85
C ILE A 769 7.39 31.75 17.19
N ARG A 770 7.90 30.70 17.82
CA ARG A 770 8.67 30.79 19.07
C ARG A 770 10.14 30.96 18.73
N THR A 771 10.75 32.05 19.22
CA THR A 771 12.19 32.28 19.06
C THR A 771 12.94 31.62 20.22
N VAL A 772 13.29 30.36 20.07
CA VAL A 772 13.92 29.53 21.12
C VAL A 772 14.85 28.51 20.47
N ASP A 773 15.95 28.17 21.14
CA ASP A 773 16.86 27.12 20.68
C ASP A 773 16.14 25.76 20.66
N PRO A 774 15.99 25.08 19.50
CA PRO A 774 15.39 23.75 19.41
C PRO A 774 16.25 22.66 20.05
N LEU A 775 17.47 22.96 20.51
CA LEU A 775 18.38 21.99 21.14
C LEU A 775 18.57 20.73 20.28
N LEU A 776 18.77 20.94 18.97
CA LEU A 776 19.03 19.85 18.04
C LEU A 776 20.37 19.16 18.37
N VAL A 777 20.38 17.83 18.25
CA VAL A 777 21.54 16.97 18.48
C VAL A 777 21.89 16.27 17.18
N ARG A 778 23.19 16.20 16.85
CA ARG A 778 23.67 15.47 15.67
C ARG A 778 23.65 13.98 15.97
N GLU A 779 22.92 13.22 15.17
CA GLU A 779 22.85 11.75 15.25
C GLU A 779 23.10 11.14 13.87
N GLY A 780 24.28 10.54 13.70
CA GLY A 780 24.72 10.08 12.39
C GLY A 780 24.82 11.25 11.40
N SER A 781 24.11 11.14 10.28
CA SER A 781 24.16 12.11 9.18
C SER A 781 23.18 13.28 9.31
N VAL A 782 22.26 13.28 10.28
CA VAL A 782 21.21 14.31 10.44
C VAL A 782 21.15 14.88 11.86
N TYR A 783 20.47 16.01 12.02
CA TYR A 783 20.12 16.59 13.31
C TYR A 783 18.70 16.18 13.73
N ARG A 784 18.54 15.81 15.01
CA ARG A 784 17.30 15.40 15.67
C ARG A 784 17.01 16.28 16.88
N ILE A 785 15.78 16.28 17.39
CA ILE A 785 15.47 17.03 18.61
C ILE A 785 16.05 16.32 19.83
N GLY A 786 16.79 17.06 20.67
CA GLY A 786 17.37 16.50 21.89
C GLY A 786 16.32 16.29 22.99
N PRO A 787 16.62 15.50 24.04
CA PRO A 787 15.67 15.12 25.10
C PRO A 787 15.17 16.28 25.99
N ARG A 788 15.68 17.50 25.80
CA ARG A 788 15.24 18.72 26.50
C ARG A 788 14.69 19.77 25.54
N SER A 789 14.46 19.38 24.29
CA SER A 789 14.05 20.30 23.24
C SER A 789 12.70 20.95 23.59
N PRO A 790 12.55 22.27 23.37
CA PRO A 790 11.24 22.93 23.45
C PRO A 790 10.32 22.58 22.28
N ALA A 791 10.73 21.70 21.37
CA ALA A 791 9.91 21.14 20.30
C ALA A 791 9.02 19.99 20.76
N ILE A 792 9.38 19.32 21.87
CA ILE A 792 8.70 18.13 22.37
C ILE A 792 7.26 18.46 22.77
N ASP A 793 6.30 17.69 22.26
CA ASP A 793 4.85 17.81 22.43
C ASP A 793 4.30 19.22 22.15
N ALA A 794 5.02 20.03 21.37
CA ALA A 794 4.76 21.46 21.23
C ALA A 794 4.15 21.85 19.87
N GLY A 795 3.89 20.88 19.01
CA GLY A 795 3.21 21.05 17.74
C GLY A 795 1.72 21.34 17.92
N THR A 796 1.16 22.09 16.98
CA THR A 796 -0.26 22.45 16.97
C THR A 796 -1.17 21.32 16.53
N GLY A 797 -0.63 20.32 15.83
CA GLY A 797 -1.35 19.11 15.43
C GLY A 797 -2.48 19.39 14.43
N GLY A 798 -3.48 18.50 14.38
CA GLY A 798 -4.68 18.71 13.55
C GLY A 798 -4.49 18.45 12.05
N HIS A 799 -3.43 17.72 11.69
CA HIS A 799 -3.13 17.29 10.32
C HIS A 799 -3.25 15.77 10.21
N PRO A 800 -4.43 15.19 9.87
CA PRO A 800 -4.66 13.74 9.87
C PRO A 800 -3.76 12.93 8.92
N PHE A 801 -3.13 13.59 7.95
CA PHE A 801 -2.18 12.96 7.03
C PHE A 801 -0.76 12.83 7.63
N LEU A 802 -0.49 13.46 8.77
CA LEU A 802 0.78 13.39 9.48
C LEU A 802 0.70 12.25 10.51
N THR A 803 1.11 11.05 10.10
CA THR A 803 0.96 9.83 10.92
C THR A 803 2.27 9.34 11.56
N ASP A 804 3.39 9.66 10.93
CA ASP A 804 4.74 9.34 11.38
C ASP A 804 5.67 10.54 11.17
N ASP A 805 6.95 10.36 11.44
CA ASP A 805 8.00 11.38 11.31
C ASP A 805 9.00 11.04 10.18
N MET A 806 10.10 11.79 10.06
CA MET A 806 11.13 11.55 9.03
C MET A 806 11.84 10.20 9.19
N ASP A 807 11.84 9.64 10.40
CA ASP A 807 12.49 8.37 10.76
C ASP A 807 11.54 7.16 10.65
N GLY A 808 10.26 7.39 10.37
CA GLY A 808 9.23 6.35 10.35
C GLY A 808 8.75 5.92 11.73
N GLN A 809 8.95 6.78 12.72
CA GLN A 809 8.41 6.62 14.05
C GLN A 809 7.04 7.28 14.12
N ALA A 810 6.08 6.61 14.76
CA ALA A 810 4.71 7.11 14.87
C ALA A 810 4.67 8.38 15.75
N ARG A 811 3.87 9.37 15.34
CA ARG A 811 3.58 10.56 16.15
C ARG A 811 2.44 10.26 17.12
N ALA A 812 2.73 9.46 18.14
CA ALA A 812 1.76 8.95 19.11
C ALA A 812 1.72 9.86 20.36
N GLY A 813 0.83 10.86 20.38
CA GLY A 813 0.70 11.78 21.52
C GLY A 813 0.64 13.24 21.09
N GLY A 814 1.33 14.12 21.83
CA GLY A 814 1.56 15.49 21.38
C GLY A 814 2.56 15.47 20.25
N THR A 815 2.22 16.08 19.11
CA THR A 815 3.14 16.11 17.97
C THR A 815 4.34 17.02 18.26
N ASP A 816 5.54 16.57 17.95
CA ASP A 816 6.74 17.40 18.05
C ASP A 816 6.83 18.41 16.90
N VAL A 817 7.40 19.59 17.19
CA VAL A 817 7.73 20.58 16.15
C VAL A 817 8.96 20.13 15.38
N GLY A 818 8.87 20.13 14.05
CA GLY A 818 9.93 19.67 13.17
C GLY A 818 9.64 18.29 12.57
N ALA A 819 10.61 17.78 11.83
CA ALA A 819 10.48 16.57 11.02
C ALA A 819 10.70 15.30 11.82
N ASP A 820 11.39 15.42 12.94
CA ASP A 820 11.68 14.39 13.93
C ASP A 820 10.57 14.34 14.99
N GLU A 821 10.28 13.16 15.50
CA GLU A 821 9.53 12.91 16.72
C GLU A 821 10.47 12.26 17.73
N LEU A 822 10.62 12.83 18.93
CA LEU A 822 11.48 12.28 19.96
C LEU A 822 10.92 10.93 20.42
N SER A 823 11.50 9.87 19.87
CA SER A 823 11.06 8.51 20.15
C SER A 823 12.24 7.60 20.44
N SER A 824 12.00 6.60 21.30
CA SER A 824 12.91 5.48 21.49
C SER A 824 12.62 4.32 20.52
N ALA A 825 11.63 4.46 19.64
CA ALA A 825 11.33 3.47 18.61
C ALA A 825 12.50 3.34 17.63
N ALA A 826 12.60 2.20 16.94
CA ALA A 826 13.63 2.03 15.93
C ALA A 826 13.41 3.02 14.77
N VAL A 827 14.48 3.70 14.36
CA VAL A 827 14.52 4.47 13.12
C VAL A 827 14.42 3.49 11.95
N THR A 828 13.35 3.57 11.16
CA THR A 828 13.10 2.69 10.00
C THR A 828 13.37 3.39 8.67
N ARG A 829 13.53 4.71 8.69
CA ARG A 829 13.85 5.55 7.52
C ARG A 829 14.96 6.52 7.87
N GLY A 830 15.79 6.84 6.89
CA GLY A 830 16.88 7.78 7.05
C GLY A 830 17.47 8.17 5.69
N PRO A 831 18.50 9.03 5.67
CA PRO A 831 19.14 9.39 4.42
C PRO A 831 19.76 8.16 3.75
N LEU A 832 19.37 7.95 2.49
CA LEU A 832 19.83 6.85 1.66
C LEU A 832 21.30 7.04 1.26
N SER A 833 21.93 5.89 1.04
CA SER A 833 23.27 5.72 0.53
C SER A 833 23.26 4.78 -0.67
N ALA A 834 24.39 4.69 -1.38
CA ALA A 834 24.50 3.83 -2.55
C ALA A 834 24.28 2.33 -2.28
N THR A 835 24.26 1.89 -1.01
CA THR A 835 23.93 0.49 -0.66
C THR A 835 22.42 0.24 -0.55
N ASP A 836 21.64 1.29 -0.35
CA ASP A 836 20.18 1.20 -0.14
C ASP A 836 19.41 1.26 -1.46
N VAL A 837 20.10 1.62 -2.55
CA VAL A 837 19.51 1.83 -3.88
C VAL A 837 20.34 1.19 -5.00
N GLY A 838 19.77 1.15 -6.20
CA GLY A 838 20.44 0.69 -7.39
C GLY A 838 20.52 -0.83 -7.51
N PRO A 839 21.26 -1.35 -8.50
CA PRO A 839 21.11 -2.75 -8.93
C PRO A 839 21.50 -3.79 -7.89
N ALA A 840 22.30 -3.40 -6.89
CA ALA A 840 22.82 -4.28 -5.86
C ALA A 840 22.07 -4.19 -4.52
N ALA A 841 21.17 -3.23 -4.35
CA ALA A 841 20.36 -3.12 -3.14
C ALA A 841 19.48 -4.36 -2.94
N ALA A 842 19.22 -4.69 -1.67
CA ALA A 842 18.61 -5.95 -1.22
C ALA A 842 17.23 -6.17 -1.86
#